data_AF-A0A9X1WMS7-F1
#
_entry.id   AF-A0A9X1WMS7-F1
#
_cell.length_a   1.000
_cell.length_b   1.000
_cell.length_c   1.000
_cell.angle_alpha   90.00
_cell.angle_beta   90.00
_cell.angle_gamma   90.00
#
_symmetry.space_group_name_H-M   'P 1'
#
loop_
_entity.id
_entity.type
_entity.pdbx_description
1 polymer ?
#
loop_
_entity_poly.entity_id
_entity_poly.type
_entity_poly.pdbx_seq_one_letter_code
_entity_poly.pdbx_strand_id
1 'polypeptide(L)'
;MTMLRRFAAVLILTALLQIGFPSYSAESAGQTSGLTSSKVLELANADMRSFYFPDRTGDYFPERTPLHGAYRQDLLNRKIAESSNEFEIVYGSDHGGTVFHNNRTISRYSGYTRNGDPVSSEGFPWDAGWGGTPIQSFNMIQNPWENRRLGIDRTIFDDYKSYDPDLRRYLKDGTFEAAIIAGLNAKFAGKRYREFMYNNQNSQFADRIVYAKNASPTKGGRWVDYVHVLQPPTALAWGSGRIYIQGSSGQTTYLGIPIAPFSLLGNDLAAAFESLPSGATEGKEIRVGVRISSSFKQEVTTDFEWRITKADGTSLTADADKLAFAGHAVARTGSLTIPAEGERMLYASFVMPDSGVRITFSVNKDGNRPSEKLLENNVIDSHPSIRLITPIRLGYDVLSKKVAFPLAYGADIAATLTLPSGDWTGNATGRLNVTKHETDLFRNFQVSNNPPVNEAATTIVRNPIVHSTIMRTDFGDDPIGRHWLNPADPGIPRDRSGTVAYDGNVSRSYQYTHCDYDEEGNCVEKTVSGKVSAPFDSGTDTRIFEVYSYNGRKVLPKQTFKETIEQNSRSSKLKKLFWESEPYGFNVIRWMHHVGENGKEYGWTPVDGQYERTFKQQAQAEVGWETERSMDEQYAQARTAAKKGSNRKALYDKAVFATDRELQKFDYPIKSGYYFNPAGTYTVRVQTVTFKPTPADTQDHKDLVDAVINSFRYETDLMYINGQRAAVNVRNEPLPARGSGFERKPGVLTAKNRKGVDDLELLTVFDRSRDPSRYTKKVDEIRHSQVRDNNDTHKYWNMVMEGYGESSTSESSSHYQYRECVKDGQRMYKITETTDVAFVINRDDHNVYTHANMSNGNYYVRVWLEDIDLSNERHAYRKLGSIKGLTKLDEIRVTVQGSMYDDLNN
;
A
#
# COMPACT_ATOMS: atom_id res chain seq x y z
N MET A 1 69.04 -45.26 24.08
CA MET A 1 69.70 -46.26 23.22
C MET A 1 69.46 -45.88 21.77
N THR A 2 70.55 -45.61 21.04
CA THR A 2 70.75 -45.55 19.56
C THR A 2 69.85 -44.63 18.72
N MET A 3 70.32 -43.43 18.29
CA MET A 3 71.12 -43.10 17.07
C MET A 3 70.34 -43.24 15.75
N LEU A 4 70.40 -42.39 14.71
CA LEU A 4 71.00 -41.09 14.37
C LEU A 4 70.58 -40.76 12.90
N ARG A 5 70.47 -39.46 12.54
CA ARG A 5 70.68 -38.78 11.21
C ARG A 5 69.47 -38.07 10.56
N ARG A 6 69.42 -36.71 10.58
CA ARG A 6 69.98 -35.64 9.66
C ARG A 6 68.95 -35.23 8.57
N PHE A 7 68.63 -33.98 8.18
CA PHE A 7 69.02 -32.59 8.53
C PHE A 7 67.96 -31.57 7.99
N ALA A 8 67.99 -30.35 8.54
CA ALA A 8 67.13 -29.15 8.43
C ALA A 8 67.03 -28.45 7.03
N ALA A 9 65.89 -27.84 6.66
CA ALA A 9 65.40 -26.44 6.83
C ALA A 9 66.05 -25.35 5.94
N VAL A 10 65.20 -24.55 5.27
CA VAL A 10 65.52 -23.48 4.30
C VAL A 10 65.13 -22.11 4.86
N LEU A 11 66.02 -21.13 4.75
CA LEU A 11 65.79 -19.71 5.08
C LEU A 11 66.60 -18.78 4.13
N ILE A 12 65.89 -17.85 3.49
CA ILE A 12 66.15 -16.38 3.37
C ILE A 12 67.27 -15.78 2.47
N LEU A 13 66.83 -14.78 1.65
CA LEU A 13 67.45 -13.50 1.16
C LEU A 13 68.71 -13.56 0.25
N THR A 14 69.03 -12.64 -0.68
CA THR A 14 68.62 -11.24 -0.98
C THR A 14 69.20 -10.79 -2.35
N ALA A 15 68.75 -9.60 -2.83
CA ALA A 15 69.42 -8.59 -3.69
C ALA A 15 68.81 -8.43 -5.10
N LEU A 16 68.53 -7.24 -5.66
CA LEU A 16 69.10 -5.89 -5.50
C LEU A 16 68.17 -4.77 -6.05
N LEU A 17 68.43 -3.53 -5.63
CA LEU A 17 67.74 -2.25 -5.87
C LEU A 17 67.78 -1.67 -7.30
N GLN A 18 66.65 -1.04 -7.67
CA GLN A 18 66.36 0.27 -8.34
C GLN A 18 67.42 1.06 -9.15
N ILE A 19 67.00 1.55 -10.35
CA ILE A 19 67.09 2.94 -10.89
C ILE A 19 65.95 3.11 -11.95
N GLY A 20 64.88 3.91 -11.76
CA GLY A 20 64.63 5.31 -12.27
C GLY A 20 64.49 5.40 -13.81
N PHE A 21 63.39 5.77 -14.49
CA PHE A 21 62.54 7.00 -14.54
C PHE A 21 61.31 6.75 -15.48
N PRO A 22 60.38 7.70 -15.76
CA PRO A 22 59.60 8.60 -14.92
C PRO A 22 58.08 8.27 -14.98
N SER A 23 57.34 8.81 -14.02
CA SER A 23 55.88 8.88 -14.00
C SER A 23 55.38 9.78 -15.12
N TYR A 24 54.44 9.30 -15.94
CA TYR A 24 53.48 10.14 -16.64
C TYR A 24 52.12 9.94 -15.97
N SER A 25 51.66 10.97 -15.27
CA SER A 25 50.25 11.17 -14.95
C SER A 25 49.57 11.84 -16.14
N ALA A 26 48.55 11.21 -16.68
CA ALA A 26 47.44 11.83 -17.42
C ALA A 26 46.30 10.80 -17.34
N GLU A 27 45.35 11.01 -16.44
CA GLU A 27 44.05 11.62 -16.74
C GLU A 27 43.06 10.64 -17.40
N SER A 28 41.90 10.61 -16.75
CA SER A 28 40.70 9.85 -17.00
C SER A 28 40.04 10.10 -18.37
N ALA A 29 39.53 9.04 -19.01
CA ALA A 29 38.30 9.04 -19.82
C ALA A 29 37.77 7.60 -20.00
N GLY A 30 36.44 7.42 -20.07
CA GLY A 30 35.67 6.16 -19.90
C GLY A 30 36.05 4.98 -20.80
N GLN A 31 35.88 3.71 -20.41
CA GLN A 31 34.63 2.96 -20.59
C GLN A 31 33.98 3.22 -21.96
N THR A 32 34.09 2.21 -22.84
CA THR A 32 33.88 2.20 -24.31
C THR A 32 34.68 3.20 -25.15
N SER A 33 35.52 4.06 -24.56
CA SER A 33 36.39 4.93 -25.38
C SER A 33 37.57 4.15 -25.97
N GLY A 34 37.60 4.10 -27.29
CA GLY A 34 38.71 3.52 -28.08
C GLY A 34 38.28 3.08 -29.47
N LEU A 35 37.10 2.45 -29.59
CA LEU A 35 36.56 2.04 -30.88
C LEU A 35 35.93 3.24 -31.61
N THR A 36 36.59 3.72 -32.65
CA THR A 36 36.05 4.64 -33.64
C THR A 36 35.73 3.89 -34.92
N SER A 37 34.91 4.46 -35.82
CA SER A 37 34.72 3.90 -37.16
C SER A 37 36.06 3.64 -37.88
N SER A 38 37.07 4.49 -37.64
CA SER A 38 38.44 4.31 -38.14
C SER A 38 39.15 3.13 -37.47
N LYS A 39 39.01 2.96 -36.14
CA LYS A 39 39.58 1.80 -35.43
C LYS A 39 38.97 0.47 -35.87
N VAL A 40 37.66 0.43 -36.14
CA VAL A 40 36.99 -0.75 -36.71
C VAL A 40 37.59 -1.11 -38.08
N LEU A 41 37.81 -0.10 -38.94
CA LEU A 41 38.40 -0.29 -40.26
C LEU A 41 39.87 -0.76 -40.16
N GLU A 42 40.65 -0.18 -39.23
CA GLU A 42 42.03 -0.56 -38.94
C GLU A 42 42.13 -2.02 -38.50
N LEU A 43 41.29 -2.43 -37.53
CA LEU A 43 41.24 -3.80 -37.02
C LEU A 43 40.79 -4.78 -38.11
N ALA A 44 39.78 -4.42 -38.89
CA ALA A 44 39.33 -5.22 -40.02
C ALA A 44 40.45 -5.41 -41.06
N ASN A 45 41.25 -4.38 -41.37
CA ASN A 45 42.39 -4.52 -42.28
C ASN A 45 43.56 -5.31 -41.68
N ALA A 46 43.79 -5.20 -40.37
CA ALA A 46 44.76 -6.04 -39.67
C ALA A 46 44.35 -7.52 -39.73
N ASP A 47 43.07 -7.82 -39.55
CA ASP A 47 42.49 -9.13 -39.75
C ASP A 47 42.63 -9.59 -41.20
N MET A 48 42.40 -8.71 -42.19
CA MET A 48 42.57 -9.05 -43.61
C MET A 48 44.00 -9.45 -43.95
N ARG A 49 44.99 -8.76 -43.39
CA ARG A 49 46.41 -9.15 -43.52
C ARG A 49 46.68 -10.47 -42.79
N SER A 50 46.22 -10.60 -41.55
CA SER A 50 46.52 -11.77 -40.73
C SER A 50 45.82 -13.05 -41.20
N PHE A 51 44.60 -12.95 -41.74
CA PHE A 51 43.72 -14.09 -42.02
C PHE A 51 43.52 -14.35 -43.51
N TYR A 52 43.88 -13.45 -44.42
CA TYR A 52 43.54 -13.62 -45.83
C TYR A 52 44.68 -13.29 -46.79
N PHE A 53 45.56 -12.36 -46.44
CA PHE A 53 46.64 -11.90 -47.30
C PHE A 53 47.89 -11.51 -46.49
N PRO A 54 48.61 -12.47 -45.87
CA PRO A 54 49.77 -12.18 -45.02
C PRO A 54 50.90 -11.47 -45.76
N ASP A 55 51.06 -11.74 -47.05
CA ASP A 55 52.14 -11.21 -47.88
C ASP A 55 51.73 -9.98 -48.72
N ARG A 56 50.51 -9.46 -48.56
CA ARG A 56 50.00 -8.35 -49.37
C ARG A 56 50.29 -7.00 -48.70
N THR A 57 50.82 -6.06 -49.49
CA THR A 57 50.96 -4.65 -49.10
C THR A 57 49.71 -3.86 -49.51
N GLY A 58 49.06 -3.20 -48.55
CA GLY A 58 47.86 -2.36 -48.75
C GLY A 58 46.60 -2.85 -48.01
N ASP A 59 45.66 -1.93 -47.74
CA ASP A 59 44.40 -2.20 -47.05
C ASP A 59 43.36 -2.84 -47.99
N TYR A 60 42.69 -3.89 -47.50
CA TYR A 60 41.59 -4.52 -48.25
C TYR A 60 40.31 -3.70 -48.17
N PHE A 61 40.05 -3.07 -47.02
CA PHE A 61 38.98 -2.10 -46.78
C PHE A 61 39.58 -0.69 -46.78
N PRO A 62 39.72 -0.02 -47.94
CA PRO A 62 40.22 1.35 -47.97
C PRO A 62 39.21 2.32 -47.35
N GLU A 63 39.63 3.51 -46.93
CA GLU A 63 38.68 4.54 -46.47
C GLU A 63 37.73 5.00 -47.58
N ARG A 64 38.14 4.85 -48.85
CA ARG A 64 37.35 5.24 -50.02
C ARG A 64 37.56 4.25 -51.17
N THR A 65 36.48 3.88 -51.85
CA THR A 65 36.54 3.14 -53.11
C THR A 65 36.45 4.11 -54.30
N PRO A 66 37.10 3.82 -55.43
CA PRO A 66 37.00 4.66 -56.63
C PRO A 66 35.57 4.80 -57.18
N LEU A 67 34.76 3.73 -57.07
CA LEU A 67 33.44 3.65 -57.68
C LEU A 67 32.30 4.08 -56.75
N HIS A 68 32.44 3.89 -55.43
CA HIS A 68 31.32 4.06 -54.48
C HIS A 68 31.64 4.99 -53.31
N GLY A 69 32.77 5.69 -53.32
CA GLY A 69 33.06 6.70 -52.31
C GLY A 69 33.46 6.12 -50.95
N ALA A 70 33.25 6.90 -49.88
CA ALA A 70 33.76 6.59 -48.55
C ALA A 70 32.99 5.43 -47.89
N TYR A 71 33.62 4.74 -46.94
CA TYR A 71 32.93 3.78 -46.10
C TYR A 71 31.90 4.49 -45.19
N ARG A 72 30.79 3.81 -44.88
CA ARG A 72 29.65 4.33 -44.12
C ARG A 72 29.95 4.43 -42.62
N GLN A 73 30.70 5.47 -42.26
CA GLN A 73 31.05 5.77 -40.87
C GLN A 73 29.81 5.98 -39.99
N ASP A 74 28.71 6.51 -40.54
CA ASP A 74 27.45 6.69 -39.83
C ASP A 74 26.83 5.37 -39.37
N LEU A 75 26.92 4.31 -40.18
CA LEU A 75 26.43 2.99 -39.83
C LEU A 75 27.30 2.33 -38.76
N LEU A 76 28.62 2.46 -38.88
CA LEU A 76 29.56 1.95 -37.88
C LEU A 76 29.44 2.70 -36.56
N ASN A 77 29.39 4.04 -36.58
CA ASN A 77 29.23 4.86 -35.38
C ASN A 77 27.88 4.61 -34.70
N ARG A 78 26.81 4.34 -35.46
CA ARG A 78 25.52 3.92 -34.91
C ARG A 78 25.66 2.59 -34.15
N LYS A 79 26.31 1.59 -34.75
CA LYS A 79 26.55 0.29 -34.10
C LYS A 79 27.46 0.41 -32.87
N ILE A 80 28.48 1.28 -32.92
CA ILE A 80 29.33 1.60 -31.76
C ILE A 80 28.50 2.24 -30.63
N ALA A 81 27.64 3.21 -30.94
CA ALA A 81 26.76 3.86 -29.95
C ALA A 81 25.70 2.91 -29.35
N GLU A 82 25.27 1.90 -30.12
CA GLU A 82 24.38 0.84 -29.67
C GLU A 82 25.10 -0.25 -28.84
N SER A 83 26.42 -0.12 -28.61
CA SER A 83 27.27 -1.17 -28.02
C SER A 83 27.12 -2.53 -28.74
N SER A 84 26.88 -2.48 -30.04
CA SER A 84 26.68 -3.65 -30.89
C SER A 84 28.01 -4.09 -31.52
N ASN A 85 28.31 -5.39 -31.43
CA ASN A 85 29.47 -6.00 -32.10
C ASN A 85 29.15 -6.44 -33.54
N GLU A 86 28.06 -5.92 -34.14
CA GLU A 86 27.63 -6.27 -35.49
C GLU A 86 28.04 -5.18 -36.51
N PHE A 87 29.33 -5.10 -36.81
CA PHE A 87 29.83 -4.14 -37.78
C PHE A 87 29.70 -4.65 -39.21
N GLU A 88 29.19 -3.81 -40.11
CA GLU A 88 29.16 -4.09 -41.55
C GLU A 88 29.92 -2.96 -42.27
N ILE A 89 31.00 -3.32 -42.97
CA ILE A 89 31.80 -2.34 -43.72
C ILE A 89 31.21 -2.23 -45.13
N VAL A 90 30.51 -1.13 -45.39
CA VAL A 90 29.88 -0.81 -46.67
C VAL A 90 30.23 0.61 -47.13
N TYR A 91 30.14 0.87 -48.43
CA TYR A 91 30.56 2.12 -49.07
C TYR A 91 29.38 2.85 -49.72
N GLY A 92 29.48 4.18 -49.82
CA GLY A 92 28.55 5.01 -50.58
C GLY A 92 27.36 5.51 -49.76
N SER A 93 26.15 5.23 -50.23
CA SER A 93 24.90 5.63 -49.57
C SER A 93 23.82 4.58 -49.76
N ASP A 94 22.74 4.70 -48.98
CA ASP A 94 21.54 3.89 -49.17
C ASP A 94 21.02 4.05 -50.61
N HIS A 95 20.60 2.94 -51.23
CA HIS A 95 20.11 2.94 -52.61
C HIS A 95 19.13 1.79 -52.90
N GLY A 96 18.62 1.75 -54.12
CA GLY A 96 17.58 0.81 -54.55
C GLY A 96 16.17 1.24 -54.15
N GLY A 97 15.20 0.34 -54.29
CA GLY A 97 13.80 0.62 -53.93
C GLY A 97 13.61 0.76 -52.42
N THR A 98 12.75 1.70 -52.00
CA THR A 98 12.40 1.93 -50.60
C THR A 98 11.05 1.32 -50.25
N VAL A 99 10.91 0.74 -49.06
CA VAL A 99 9.65 0.21 -48.54
C VAL A 99 9.33 0.78 -47.16
N PHE A 100 8.05 0.94 -46.86
CA PHE A 100 7.60 1.26 -45.51
C PHE A 100 7.32 -0.05 -44.76
N HIS A 101 8.14 -0.38 -43.76
CA HIS A 101 8.04 -1.62 -43.00
C HIS A 101 8.42 -1.38 -41.54
N ASN A 102 7.67 -1.95 -40.59
CA ASN A 102 7.85 -1.74 -39.14
C ASN A 102 7.97 -0.26 -38.75
N ASN A 103 7.06 0.58 -39.24
CA ASN A 103 6.97 2.03 -38.97
C ASN A 103 8.20 2.86 -39.39
N ARG A 104 9.06 2.34 -40.28
CA ARG A 104 10.20 3.06 -40.85
C ARG A 104 10.25 2.87 -42.37
N THR A 105 10.79 3.86 -43.07
CA THR A 105 11.14 3.73 -44.48
C THR A 105 12.54 3.12 -44.57
N ILE A 106 12.68 2.00 -45.27
CA ILE A 106 13.93 1.25 -45.39
C ILE A 106 14.28 1.13 -46.87
N SER A 107 15.48 1.57 -47.25
CA SER A 107 16.05 1.32 -48.59
C SER A 107 16.49 -0.13 -48.71
N ARG A 108 16.39 -0.73 -49.90
CA ARG A 108 16.80 -2.13 -50.12
C ARG A 108 18.25 -2.39 -49.76
N TYR A 109 19.13 -1.46 -50.07
CA TYR A 109 20.56 -1.61 -49.84
C TYR A 109 21.11 -0.47 -48.98
N SER A 110 21.99 -0.82 -48.04
CA SER A 110 22.65 0.08 -47.10
C SER A 110 23.97 0.65 -47.65
N GLY A 111 24.41 0.15 -48.81
CA GLY A 111 25.64 0.57 -49.47
C GLY A 111 26.19 -0.54 -50.35
N TYR A 112 27.46 -0.41 -50.73
CA TYR A 112 28.16 -1.35 -51.60
C TYR A 112 29.30 -2.05 -50.85
N THR A 113 29.67 -3.27 -51.26
CA THR A 113 30.95 -3.88 -50.87
C THR A 113 32.10 -3.11 -51.52
N ARG A 114 33.34 -3.43 -51.13
CA ARG A 114 34.55 -2.87 -51.76
C ARG A 114 34.57 -3.04 -53.28
N ASN A 115 34.02 -4.15 -53.79
CA ASN A 115 34.00 -4.49 -55.22
C ASN A 115 32.76 -3.97 -55.96
N GLY A 116 31.85 -3.27 -55.27
CA GLY A 116 30.67 -2.66 -55.89
C GLY A 116 29.39 -3.51 -55.86
N ASP A 117 29.37 -4.62 -55.10
CA ASP A 117 28.15 -5.38 -54.91
C ASP A 117 27.19 -4.70 -53.93
N PRO A 118 25.87 -4.64 -54.21
CA PRO A 118 24.91 -4.04 -53.29
C PRO A 118 24.70 -4.89 -52.03
N VAL A 119 24.74 -4.26 -50.86
CA VAL A 119 24.60 -4.91 -49.55
C VAL A 119 23.22 -4.64 -48.97
N SER A 120 22.47 -5.70 -48.64
CA SER A 120 21.08 -5.59 -48.17
C SER A 120 20.98 -4.88 -46.83
N SER A 121 20.03 -3.94 -46.71
CA SER A 121 19.79 -3.23 -45.45
C SER A 121 19.27 -4.16 -44.36
N GLU A 122 19.72 -3.91 -43.13
CA GLU A 122 19.26 -4.65 -41.96
C GLU A 122 17.75 -4.48 -41.73
N GLY A 123 17.04 -5.61 -41.64
CA GLY A 123 15.59 -5.64 -41.42
C GLY A 123 14.76 -5.22 -42.63
N PHE A 124 15.35 -5.23 -43.83
CA PHE A 124 14.57 -5.15 -45.06
C PHE A 124 13.73 -6.43 -45.23
N PRO A 125 12.41 -6.34 -45.48
CA PRO A 125 11.54 -7.50 -45.55
C PRO A 125 11.71 -8.26 -46.88
N TRP A 126 11.26 -9.51 -46.91
CA TRP A 126 11.23 -10.33 -48.12
C TRP A 126 10.05 -9.94 -49.00
N ASP A 127 10.34 -9.18 -50.05
CA ASP A 127 9.38 -8.53 -50.95
C ASP A 127 8.81 -9.45 -52.05
N ALA A 128 9.46 -10.59 -52.32
CA ALA A 128 9.01 -11.57 -53.31
C ALA A 128 7.99 -12.59 -52.76
N GLY A 129 7.62 -12.51 -51.46
CA GLY A 129 6.81 -13.52 -50.78
C GLY A 129 7.54 -14.87 -50.61
N TRP A 130 7.53 -15.44 -49.42
CA TRP A 130 8.17 -16.75 -49.17
C TRP A 130 7.18 -17.89 -49.36
N GLY A 131 7.56 -18.93 -50.11
CA GLY A 131 6.70 -20.10 -50.38
C GLY A 131 6.60 -21.11 -49.24
N GLY A 132 7.12 -20.80 -48.05
CA GLY A 132 7.09 -21.70 -46.89
C GLY A 132 8.14 -22.82 -46.91
N THR A 133 9.12 -22.77 -47.83
CA THR A 133 10.25 -23.70 -47.94
C THR A 133 11.43 -23.18 -47.11
N PRO A 134 11.90 -23.92 -46.08
CA PRO A 134 13.07 -23.51 -45.29
C PRO A 134 14.31 -23.22 -46.15
N ILE A 135 15.15 -22.27 -45.73
CA ILE A 135 16.32 -21.80 -46.48
C ILE A 135 17.24 -22.96 -46.89
N GLN A 136 17.48 -23.93 -46.00
CA GLN A 136 18.29 -25.14 -46.28
C GLN A 136 17.67 -26.08 -47.33
N SER A 137 16.40 -25.88 -47.67
CA SER A 137 15.63 -26.69 -48.61
C SER A 137 15.35 -25.99 -49.93
N PHE A 138 15.91 -24.80 -50.15
CA PHE A 138 15.85 -24.15 -51.45
C PHE A 138 16.58 -24.97 -52.52
N ASN A 139 16.13 -24.81 -53.77
CA ASN A 139 16.79 -25.35 -54.94
C ASN A 139 18.01 -24.49 -55.30
N MET A 140 19.03 -24.54 -54.44
CA MET A 140 20.25 -23.73 -54.55
C MET A 140 21.15 -24.25 -55.66
N ILE A 141 21.75 -23.33 -56.42
CA ILE A 141 22.74 -23.64 -57.45
C ILE A 141 24.10 -23.83 -56.75
N GLN A 142 24.68 -25.02 -56.91
CA GLN A 142 26.02 -25.32 -56.38
C GLN A 142 27.10 -24.64 -57.23
N ASN A 143 28.16 -24.13 -56.59
CA ASN A 143 29.24 -23.35 -57.20
C ASN A 143 28.72 -22.28 -58.19
N PRO A 144 27.87 -21.33 -57.76
CA PRO A 144 27.23 -20.37 -58.67
C PRO A 144 28.22 -19.54 -59.50
N TRP A 145 29.43 -19.30 -59.00
CA TRP A 145 30.53 -18.62 -59.71
C TRP A 145 31.06 -19.39 -60.93
N GLU A 146 30.82 -20.70 -61.05
CA GLU A 146 31.16 -21.49 -62.24
C GLU A 146 30.08 -21.39 -63.34
N ASN A 147 28.89 -20.88 -63.00
CA ASN A 147 27.76 -20.80 -63.90
C ASN A 147 27.72 -19.44 -64.62
N ARG A 148 28.33 -19.39 -65.82
CA ARG A 148 28.37 -18.20 -66.69
C ARG A 148 26.99 -17.57 -66.99
N ARG A 149 25.88 -18.32 -66.88
CA ARG A 149 24.53 -17.79 -67.12
C ARG A 149 24.05 -16.83 -66.02
N LEU A 150 24.71 -16.83 -64.85
CA LEU A 150 24.37 -15.95 -63.74
C LEU A 150 25.04 -14.58 -63.82
N GLY A 151 26.01 -14.39 -64.72
CA GLY A 151 26.73 -13.12 -64.85
C GLY A 151 27.49 -12.71 -63.59
N ILE A 152 27.93 -13.70 -62.79
CA ILE A 152 28.68 -13.49 -61.56
C ILE A 152 30.16 -13.61 -61.86
N ASP A 153 30.94 -12.63 -61.44
CA ASP A 153 32.39 -12.71 -61.49
C ASP A 153 32.92 -13.55 -60.32
N ARG A 154 33.85 -14.45 -60.63
CA ARG A 154 34.52 -15.29 -59.64
C ARG A 154 35.37 -14.41 -58.73
N THR A 155 35.17 -14.53 -57.41
CA THR A 155 35.98 -13.84 -56.41
C THR A 155 37.11 -14.76 -55.92
N ILE A 156 38.15 -14.14 -55.35
CA ILE A 156 39.24 -14.86 -54.69
C ILE A 156 38.77 -15.71 -53.49
N PHE A 157 37.58 -15.44 -52.96
CA PHE A 157 36.99 -16.19 -51.86
C PHE A 157 36.10 -17.35 -52.32
N ASP A 158 35.87 -17.51 -53.62
CA ASP A 158 35.17 -18.67 -54.20
C ASP A 158 36.11 -19.86 -54.47
N ASP A 159 37.43 -19.60 -54.49
CA ASP A 159 38.49 -20.55 -54.88
C ASP A 159 39.14 -21.30 -53.73
N TYR A 160 38.56 -21.19 -52.53
CA TYR A 160 39.02 -21.83 -51.32
C TYR A 160 39.13 -23.38 -51.41
N LYS A 161 38.64 -23.98 -52.51
CA LYS A 161 38.81 -25.41 -52.84
C LYS A 161 40.04 -25.73 -53.70
N SER A 162 40.52 -24.83 -54.56
CA SER A 162 41.34 -25.23 -55.72
C SER A 162 42.79 -24.77 -55.78
N TYR A 163 43.25 -23.73 -55.08
CA TYR A 163 44.68 -23.38 -55.11
C TYR A 163 45.13 -22.81 -53.76
N ASP A 164 46.27 -23.30 -53.29
CA ASP A 164 47.01 -22.95 -52.08
C ASP A 164 46.68 -23.73 -50.77
N PRO A 165 47.56 -24.66 -50.34
CA PRO A 165 47.54 -25.28 -49.02
C PRO A 165 47.62 -24.30 -47.84
N ASP A 166 48.12 -23.08 -48.03
CA ASP A 166 48.19 -22.05 -46.98
C ASP A 166 46.89 -21.23 -46.82
N LEU A 167 45.98 -21.26 -47.80
CA LEU A 167 44.59 -20.74 -47.63
C LEU A 167 43.71 -21.68 -46.79
N ARG A 168 44.14 -22.94 -46.58
CA ARG A 168 43.54 -23.86 -45.58
C ARG A 168 43.93 -23.50 -44.14
N ARG A 169 44.78 -22.48 -43.95
CA ARG A 169 45.43 -22.12 -42.68
C ARG A 169 44.81 -20.90 -41.98
N TYR A 170 43.70 -20.38 -42.48
CA TYR A 170 43.10 -19.13 -42.01
C TYR A 170 42.22 -19.21 -40.78
N LEU A 171 42.05 -20.41 -40.23
CA LEU A 171 41.33 -20.63 -38.99
C LEU A 171 42.07 -21.72 -38.22
N LYS A 172 42.84 -21.31 -37.21
CA LYS A 172 43.56 -22.26 -36.33
C LYS A 172 42.58 -23.23 -35.65
N ASP A 173 41.29 -22.86 -35.53
CA ASP A 173 40.22 -23.61 -34.85
C ASP A 173 38.80 -23.49 -35.50
N GLY A 174 38.64 -23.18 -36.81
CA GLY A 174 37.32 -22.95 -37.45
C GLY A 174 37.25 -23.13 -38.98
N THR A 175 36.07 -22.90 -39.60
CA THR A 175 35.91 -22.90 -41.09
C THR A 175 34.95 -21.80 -41.59
N PHE A 176 35.05 -21.35 -42.86
CA PHE A 176 34.01 -20.50 -43.50
C PHE A 176 32.62 -21.12 -43.39
N GLU A 177 32.55 -22.45 -43.48
CA GLU A 177 31.32 -23.21 -43.24
C GLU A 177 30.74 -22.91 -41.84
N ALA A 178 31.58 -22.89 -40.80
CA ALA A 178 31.15 -22.56 -39.44
C ALA A 178 30.69 -21.10 -39.32
N ALA A 179 31.37 -20.15 -39.97
CA ALA A 179 30.98 -18.74 -40.00
C ALA A 179 29.63 -18.51 -40.69
N ILE A 180 29.39 -19.23 -41.80
CA ILE A 180 28.11 -19.21 -42.51
C ILE A 180 27.00 -19.81 -41.64
N ILE A 181 27.23 -20.98 -41.04
CA ILE A 181 26.25 -21.62 -40.15
C ILE A 181 25.95 -20.73 -38.94
N ALA A 182 26.96 -20.11 -38.33
CA ALA A 182 26.77 -19.19 -37.21
C ALA A 182 25.97 -17.95 -37.62
N GLY A 183 26.24 -17.38 -38.81
CA GLY A 183 25.48 -16.26 -39.34
C GLY A 183 24.03 -16.62 -39.63
N LEU A 184 23.79 -17.77 -40.26
CA LEU A 184 22.44 -18.31 -40.50
C LEU A 184 21.70 -18.58 -39.19
N ASN A 185 22.38 -19.12 -38.18
CA ASN A 185 21.81 -19.32 -36.85
C ASN A 185 21.40 -18.00 -36.20
N ALA A 186 22.30 -17.01 -36.18
CA ALA A 186 22.06 -15.72 -35.56
C ALA A 186 20.93 -14.94 -36.24
N LYS A 187 20.89 -14.94 -37.58
CA LYS A 187 19.92 -14.14 -38.33
C LYS A 187 18.61 -14.86 -38.62
N PHE A 188 18.56 -16.20 -38.74
CA PHE A 188 17.38 -16.92 -39.22
C PHE A 188 16.91 -18.13 -38.38
N ALA A 189 17.74 -18.76 -37.53
CA ALA A 189 17.33 -20.02 -36.90
C ALA A 189 16.15 -19.85 -35.94
N GLY A 190 15.13 -20.69 -36.09
CA GLY A 190 13.94 -20.70 -35.23
C GLY A 190 12.98 -19.51 -35.43
N LYS A 191 13.38 -18.51 -36.22
CA LYS A 191 12.54 -17.34 -36.52
C LYS A 191 11.39 -17.72 -37.44
N ARG A 192 10.26 -17.08 -37.22
CA ARG A 192 9.04 -17.32 -38.00
C ARG A 192 8.96 -16.33 -39.16
N TYR A 193 8.35 -16.75 -40.27
CA TYR A 193 8.26 -15.91 -41.47
C TYR A 193 7.60 -14.55 -41.22
N ARG A 194 6.70 -14.43 -40.25
CA ARG A 194 6.09 -13.13 -39.88
C ARG A 194 7.09 -12.01 -39.60
N GLU A 195 8.31 -12.34 -39.18
CA GLU A 195 9.39 -11.36 -38.92
C GLU A 195 10.02 -10.80 -40.20
N PHE A 196 9.86 -11.50 -41.33
CA PHE A 196 10.44 -11.14 -42.63
C PHE A 196 9.38 -10.75 -43.66
N MET A 197 8.10 -10.77 -43.28
CA MET A 197 6.97 -10.63 -44.20
C MET A 197 6.74 -9.17 -44.59
N TYR A 198 6.78 -8.86 -45.89
CA TYR A 198 6.39 -7.55 -46.40
C TYR A 198 4.86 -7.47 -46.60
N ASN A 199 4.21 -6.43 -46.08
CA ASN A 199 2.78 -6.12 -46.31
C ASN A 199 1.82 -7.33 -46.22
N ASN A 200 2.05 -8.21 -45.24
CA ASN A 200 1.23 -9.41 -45.02
C ASN A 200 1.19 -10.40 -46.20
N GLN A 201 2.16 -10.33 -47.12
CA GLN A 201 2.27 -11.26 -48.24
C GLN A 201 2.53 -12.70 -47.73
N ASN A 202 1.81 -13.68 -48.29
CA ASN A 202 1.93 -15.09 -47.92
C ASN A 202 1.72 -15.37 -46.41
N SER A 203 0.78 -14.66 -45.78
CA SER A 203 0.47 -14.79 -44.34
C SER A 203 0.11 -16.21 -43.89
N GLN A 204 -0.34 -17.08 -44.78
CA GLN A 204 -0.57 -18.50 -44.50
C GLN A 204 0.70 -19.25 -44.05
N PHE A 205 1.89 -18.72 -44.33
CA PHE A 205 3.16 -19.29 -43.89
C PHE A 205 3.79 -18.53 -42.71
N ALA A 206 3.08 -17.52 -42.16
CA ALA A 206 3.60 -16.62 -41.13
C ALA A 206 4.23 -17.33 -39.92
N ASP A 207 3.72 -18.52 -39.56
CA ASP A 207 4.17 -19.30 -38.40
C ASP A 207 5.20 -20.38 -38.73
N ARG A 208 5.59 -20.54 -39.99
CA ARG A 208 6.62 -21.51 -40.38
C ARG A 208 8.01 -20.96 -40.09
N ILE A 209 8.89 -21.85 -39.63
CA ILE A 209 10.30 -21.55 -39.33
C ILE A 209 11.07 -21.42 -40.65
N VAL A 210 11.80 -20.31 -40.81
CA VAL A 210 12.52 -20.02 -42.07
C VAL A 210 13.84 -20.79 -42.21
N TYR A 211 14.48 -21.15 -41.10
CA TYR A 211 15.72 -21.92 -41.06
C TYR A 211 15.80 -22.76 -39.79
N ALA A 212 16.21 -24.03 -39.92
CA ALA A 212 16.44 -24.89 -38.76
C ALA A 212 17.88 -24.72 -38.27
N LYS A 213 18.08 -24.59 -36.95
CA LYS A 213 19.40 -24.37 -36.34
C LYS A 213 20.38 -25.46 -36.77
N ASN A 214 21.58 -25.06 -37.21
CA ASN A 214 22.65 -25.94 -37.71
C ASN A 214 22.26 -26.80 -38.93
N ALA A 215 21.18 -26.47 -39.66
CA ALA A 215 20.77 -27.27 -40.80
C ALA A 215 21.72 -27.09 -41.99
N SER A 216 22.06 -28.21 -42.64
CA SER A 216 22.82 -28.27 -43.89
C SER A 216 21.90 -28.29 -45.12
N PRO A 217 22.40 -27.92 -46.32
CA PRO A 217 21.66 -28.03 -47.57
C PRO A 217 21.07 -29.44 -47.78
N THR A 218 19.75 -29.53 -47.89
CA THR A 218 19.03 -30.82 -47.95
C THR A 218 19.24 -31.60 -49.24
N LYS A 219 19.77 -30.96 -50.30
CA LYS A 219 20.13 -31.60 -51.58
C LYS A 219 21.58 -32.12 -51.64
N GLY A 220 22.29 -32.11 -50.50
CA GLY A 220 23.69 -32.52 -50.39
C GLY A 220 24.65 -31.33 -50.41
N GLY A 221 25.94 -31.58 -50.15
CA GLY A 221 26.97 -30.54 -50.06
C GLY A 221 26.99 -29.77 -48.72
N ARG A 222 27.92 -28.82 -48.63
CA ARG A 222 28.13 -27.89 -47.50
C ARG A 222 27.64 -26.49 -47.88
N TRP A 223 27.31 -25.64 -46.91
CA TRP A 223 26.87 -24.26 -47.20
C TRP A 223 27.86 -23.50 -48.06
N VAL A 224 29.15 -23.66 -47.79
CA VAL A 224 30.23 -23.03 -48.53
C VAL A 224 30.21 -23.42 -50.02
N ASP A 225 29.64 -24.58 -50.38
CA ASP A 225 29.50 -25.01 -51.78
C ASP A 225 28.42 -24.21 -52.56
N TYR A 226 27.56 -23.46 -51.86
CA TYR A 226 26.44 -22.71 -52.44
C TYR A 226 26.54 -21.19 -52.25
N VAL A 227 27.29 -20.75 -51.24
CA VAL A 227 27.42 -19.32 -50.90
C VAL A 227 28.57 -18.69 -51.70
N HIS A 228 28.22 -17.76 -52.58
CA HIS A 228 29.18 -16.86 -53.22
C HIS A 228 29.56 -15.75 -52.24
N VAL A 229 30.84 -15.61 -51.91
CA VAL A 229 31.32 -14.67 -50.89
C VAL A 229 31.67 -13.33 -51.53
N LEU A 230 30.82 -12.33 -51.32
CA LEU A 230 31.03 -10.97 -51.85
C LEU A 230 32.04 -10.19 -51.01
N GLN A 231 32.00 -10.42 -49.70
CA GLN A 231 32.89 -9.81 -48.72
C GLN A 231 33.15 -10.81 -47.59
N PRO A 232 34.42 -11.11 -47.26
CA PRO A 232 34.75 -12.02 -46.17
C PRO A 232 34.44 -11.38 -44.81
N PRO A 233 34.15 -12.18 -43.76
CA PRO A 233 34.09 -11.68 -42.39
C PRO A 233 35.50 -11.33 -41.86
N THR A 234 35.57 -10.52 -40.81
CA THR A 234 36.79 -10.30 -40.01
C THR A 234 36.56 -10.71 -38.55
N ALA A 235 37.46 -10.42 -37.61
CA ALA A 235 37.21 -10.69 -36.20
C ALA A 235 36.01 -9.92 -35.66
N LEU A 236 35.71 -8.73 -36.19
CA LEU A 236 34.65 -7.85 -35.69
C LEU A 236 33.58 -7.51 -36.75
N ALA A 237 33.90 -7.61 -38.04
CA ALA A 237 32.98 -7.26 -39.12
C ALA A 237 32.31 -8.49 -39.75
N TRP A 238 31.01 -8.38 -39.99
CA TRP A 238 30.23 -9.36 -40.73
C TRP A 238 30.69 -9.42 -42.19
N GLY A 239 30.76 -10.66 -42.70
CA GLY A 239 30.89 -10.92 -44.12
C GLY A 239 29.54 -10.97 -44.81
N SER A 240 29.54 -10.77 -46.12
CA SER A 240 28.36 -10.78 -46.96
C SER A 240 28.49 -11.83 -48.05
N GLY A 241 27.54 -12.75 -48.13
CA GLY A 241 27.45 -13.76 -49.17
C GLY A 241 26.08 -13.80 -49.85
N ARG A 242 25.95 -14.55 -50.94
CA ARG A 242 24.68 -14.80 -51.63
C ARG A 242 24.55 -16.26 -52.05
N ILE A 243 23.36 -16.82 -51.90
CA ILE A 243 22.96 -18.05 -52.59
C ILE A 243 22.09 -17.70 -53.79
N TYR A 244 22.15 -18.52 -54.83
CA TYR A 244 21.32 -18.40 -56.02
C TYR A 244 20.33 -19.57 -56.06
N ILE A 245 19.05 -19.26 -56.24
CA ILE A 245 17.94 -20.19 -56.12
C ILE A 245 17.26 -20.32 -57.48
N GLN A 246 17.18 -21.55 -58.01
CA GLN A 246 16.55 -21.83 -59.29
C GLN A 246 15.05 -22.13 -59.10
N GLY A 247 14.20 -21.28 -59.71
CA GLY A 247 12.75 -21.43 -59.72
C GLY A 247 12.24 -22.45 -60.74
N SER A 248 10.97 -22.84 -60.60
CA SER A 248 10.32 -23.90 -61.38
C SER A 248 10.23 -23.64 -62.88
N SER A 249 10.30 -22.37 -63.31
CA SER A 249 10.24 -21.92 -64.70
C SER A 249 11.63 -21.65 -65.33
N GLY A 250 12.72 -21.97 -64.62
CA GLY A 250 14.08 -21.71 -65.06
C GLY A 250 14.60 -20.30 -64.74
N GLN A 251 13.78 -19.42 -64.13
CA GLN A 251 14.22 -18.13 -63.58
C GLN A 251 15.07 -18.34 -62.32
N THR A 252 16.13 -17.54 -62.16
CA THR A 252 17.00 -17.57 -60.96
C THR A 252 16.77 -16.31 -60.11
N THR A 253 16.65 -16.49 -58.80
CA THR A 253 16.64 -15.41 -57.80
C THR A 253 17.80 -15.62 -56.82
N TYR A 254 17.98 -14.72 -55.85
CA TYR A 254 19.04 -14.83 -54.84
C TYR A 254 18.55 -14.51 -53.43
N LEU A 255 19.29 -14.99 -52.43
CA LEU A 255 19.12 -14.59 -51.02
C LEU A 255 20.49 -14.21 -50.44
N GLY A 256 20.55 -13.07 -49.76
CA GLY A 256 21.73 -12.66 -49.01
C GLY A 256 21.95 -13.57 -47.80
N ILE A 257 23.16 -14.10 -47.68
CA ILE A 257 23.59 -14.96 -46.58
C ILE A 257 24.60 -14.20 -45.72
N PRO A 258 24.29 -13.95 -44.44
CA PRO A 258 25.22 -13.32 -43.52
C PRO A 258 26.31 -14.31 -43.12
N ILE A 259 27.56 -13.84 -43.07
CA ILE A 259 28.72 -14.63 -42.63
C ILE A 259 29.20 -14.01 -41.32
N ALA A 260 29.14 -14.77 -40.22
CA ALA A 260 29.42 -14.23 -38.89
C ALA A 260 30.89 -13.77 -38.74
N PRO A 261 31.17 -12.67 -38.01
CA PRO A 261 32.52 -12.30 -37.62
C PRO A 261 33.17 -13.38 -36.77
N PHE A 262 34.49 -13.48 -36.82
CA PHE A 262 35.23 -14.53 -36.10
C PHE A 262 35.17 -14.39 -34.58
N SER A 263 34.88 -13.21 -34.01
CA SER A 263 34.59 -13.08 -32.57
C SER A 263 33.40 -13.94 -32.13
N LEU A 264 32.40 -14.14 -32.99
CA LEU A 264 31.27 -15.03 -32.70
C LEU A 264 31.61 -16.53 -32.84
N LEU A 265 32.80 -16.83 -33.36
CA LEU A 265 33.32 -18.19 -33.55
C LEU A 265 34.49 -18.50 -32.62
N GLY A 266 35.14 -17.48 -32.09
CA GLY A 266 36.30 -17.55 -31.24
C GLY A 266 35.93 -17.78 -29.78
N ASN A 267 36.90 -18.27 -29.03
CA ASN A 267 36.81 -18.38 -27.59
C ASN A 267 36.87 -16.97 -26.95
N ASP A 268 35.83 -16.58 -26.22
CA ASP A 268 35.61 -15.23 -25.68
C ASP A 268 34.81 -15.29 -24.37
N LEU A 269 35.02 -14.30 -23.49
CA LEU A 269 34.16 -14.03 -22.34
C LEU A 269 33.42 -12.70 -22.55
N ALA A 270 32.23 -12.59 -21.98
CA ALA A 270 31.47 -11.33 -22.01
C ALA A 270 30.67 -11.15 -20.71
N ALA A 271 30.66 -9.93 -20.18
CA ALA A 271 29.84 -9.55 -19.04
C ALA A 271 28.67 -8.65 -19.48
N ALA A 272 27.51 -8.82 -18.85
CA ALA A 272 26.35 -7.95 -19.05
C ALA A 272 25.53 -7.84 -17.76
N PHE A 273 24.96 -6.67 -17.50
CA PHE A 273 23.96 -6.54 -16.44
C PHE A 273 22.67 -7.24 -16.85
N GLU A 274 22.12 -8.07 -15.98
CA GLU A 274 20.81 -8.69 -16.20
C GLU A 274 19.68 -7.68 -15.99
N SER A 275 19.78 -6.89 -14.92
CA SER A 275 18.90 -5.75 -14.66
C SER A 275 19.61 -4.72 -13.78
N LEU A 276 19.39 -3.45 -14.09
CA LEU A 276 19.87 -2.31 -13.31
C LEU A 276 18.69 -1.41 -12.97
N PRO A 277 18.41 -1.14 -11.68
CA PRO A 277 17.44 -0.12 -11.33
C PRO A 277 18.01 1.26 -11.67
N SER A 278 17.20 2.13 -12.27
CA SER A 278 17.58 3.52 -12.58
C SER A 278 17.74 4.39 -11.32
N GLY A 279 17.13 3.99 -10.21
CA GLY A 279 17.28 4.65 -8.91
C GLY A 279 16.45 4.04 -7.79
N ALA A 280 16.72 4.48 -6.56
CA ALA A 280 16.05 4.01 -5.35
C ALA A 280 16.09 5.06 -4.22
N THR A 281 15.21 4.90 -3.24
CA THR A 281 15.23 5.69 -2.00
C THR A 281 16.32 5.18 -1.07
N GLU A 282 16.88 6.08 -0.25
CA GLU A 282 17.80 5.72 0.83
C GLU A 282 17.20 4.62 1.74
N GLY A 283 18.04 3.70 2.22
CA GLY A 283 17.63 2.62 3.11
C GLY A 283 16.97 1.42 2.41
N LYS A 284 16.64 1.53 1.11
CA LYS A 284 16.03 0.44 0.34
C LYS A 284 17.07 -0.59 -0.10
N GLU A 285 16.75 -1.87 0.00
CA GLU A 285 17.61 -2.94 -0.50
C GLU A 285 17.60 -2.98 -2.04
N ILE A 286 18.79 -3.07 -2.62
CA ILE A 286 19.05 -3.15 -4.05
C ILE A 286 19.81 -4.43 -4.33
N ARG A 287 19.44 -5.12 -5.40
CA ARG A 287 20.15 -6.29 -5.92
C ARG A 287 20.41 -6.12 -7.40
N VAL A 288 21.67 -6.29 -7.79
CA VAL A 288 22.13 -6.19 -9.18
C VAL A 288 22.73 -7.54 -9.59
N GLY A 289 22.35 -8.03 -10.77
CA GLY A 289 22.85 -9.26 -11.37
C GLY A 289 23.76 -8.98 -12.54
N VAL A 290 24.90 -9.67 -12.60
CA VAL A 290 25.81 -9.69 -13.75
C VAL A 290 25.91 -11.10 -14.30
N ARG A 291 25.56 -11.23 -15.58
CA ARG A 291 25.71 -12.43 -16.38
C ARG A 291 27.09 -12.41 -17.02
N ILE A 292 27.82 -13.51 -16.88
CA ILE A 292 29.08 -13.75 -17.57
C ILE A 292 28.87 -14.94 -18.49
N SER A 293 29.06 -14.73 -19.79
CA SER A 293 28.94 -15.75 -20.82
C SER A 293 30.31 -16.15 -21.36
N SER A 294 30.48 -17.43 -21.69
CA SER A 294 31.68 -17.98 -22.32
C SER A 294 31.34 -18.64 -23.64
N SER A 295 32.12 -18.37 -24.69
CA SER A 295 32.08 -19.13 -25.94
C SER A 295 33.21 -20.18 -26.03
N PHE A 296 34.03 -20.33 -24.99
CA PHE A 296 35.10 -21.33 -24.97
C PHE A 296 34.53 -22.74 -25.07
N LYS A 297 35.11 -23.57 -25.95
CA LYS A 297 34.73 -25.00 -26.09
C LYS A 297 35.09 -25.87 -24.88
N GLN A 298 35.87 -25.33 -23.96
CA GLN A 298 36.26 -25.96 -22.72
C GLN A 298 35.88 -25.06 -21.55
N GLU A 299 35.77 -25.66 -20.37
CA GLU A 299 35.63 -24.89 -19.14
C GLU A 299 36.84 -23.96 -18.96
N VAL A 300 36.57 -22.71 -18.54
CA VAL A 300 37.60 -21.70 -18.31
C VAL A 300 37.48 -21.12 -16.92
N THR A 301 38.65 -20.91 -16.30
CA THR A 301 38.76 -20.24 -15.02
C THR A 301 39.43 -18.90 -15.23
N THR A 302 38.81 -17.84 -14.72
CA THR A 302 39.26 -16.45 -14.87
C THR A 302 39.09 -15.67 -13.57
N ASP A 303 39.62 -14.45 -13.52
CA ASP A 303 39.46 -13.53 -12.39
C ASP A 303 38.34 -12.52 -12.66
N PHE A 304 37.65 -12.08 -11.60
CA PHE A 304 36.62 -11.05 -11.65
C PHE A 304 36.77 -10.03 -10.53
N GLU A 305 36.24 -8.81 -10.74
CA GLU A 305 36.24 -7.72 -9.76
C GLU A 305 34.94 -6.91 -9.84
N TRP A 306 34.35 -6.63 -8.67
CA TRP A 306 33.29 -5.64 -8.46
C TRP A 306 33.87 -4.34 -7.87
N ARG A 307 33.50 -3.22 -8.47
CA ARG A 307 33.71 -1.87 -7.92
C ARG A 307 32.36 -1.17 -7.77
N ILE A 308 31.92 -1.05 -6.52
CA ILE A 308 30.63 -0.44 -6.18
C ILE A 308 30.92 0.77 -5.30
N THR A 309 30.61 1.96 -5.81
CA THR A 309 30.96 3.24 -5.16
C THR A 309 29.77 4.19 -5.13
N LYS A 310 29.75 5.09 -4.14
CA LYS A 310 28.92 6.29 -4.15
C LYS A 310 29.34 7.23 -5.29
N ALA A 311 28.52 8.25 -5.56
CA ALA A 311 28.77 9.22 -6.62
C ALA A 311 30.07 10.03 -6.43
N ASP A 312 30.53 10.17 -5.18
CA ASP A 312 31.82 10.81 -4.83
C ASP A 312 33.05 9.88 -4.99
N GLY A 313 32.84 8.62 -5.39
CA GLY A 313 33.89 7.61 -5.55
C GLY A 313 34.16 6.75 -4.31
N THR A 314 33.50 7.00 -3.18
CA THR A 314 33.67 6.20 -1.95
C THR A 314 33.11 4.78 -2.13
N SER A 315 33.87 3.74 -1.78
CA SER A 315 33.39 2.35 -1.87
C SER A 315 32.31 2.03 -0.85
N LEU A 316 31.30 1.27 -1.28
CA LEU A 316 30.32 0.67 -0.37
C LEU A 316 30.96 -0.48 0.43
N THR A 317 30.44 -0.72 1.64
CA THR A 317 30.97 -1.67 2.61
C THR A 317 29.89 -2.58 3.20
N ALA A 318 30.30 -3.72 3.76
CA ALA A 318 29.37 -4.65 4.42
C ALA A 318 28.73 -4.05 5.68
N ASP A 319 29.45 -3.22 6.43
CA ASP A 319 28.97 -2.69 7.70
C ASP A 319 28.03 -1.48 7.52
N ALA A 320 28.39 -0.53 6.66
CA ALA A 320 27.59 0.68 6.46
C ALA A 320 26.42 0.47 5.49
N ASP A 321 26.67 -0.26 4.39
CA ASP A 321 25.74 -0.36 3.27
C ASP A 321 25.16 -1.77 3.12
N LYS A 322 25.45 -2.69 4.05
CA LYS A 322 25.04 -4.11 3.99
C LYS A 322 25.42 -4.77 2.66
N LEU A 323 26.55 -4.37 2.08
CA LEU A 323 27.03 -4.91 0.82
C LEU A 323 27.33 -6.41 0.97
N ALA A 324 26.65 -7.22 0.16
CA ALA A 324 26.78 -8.67 0.13
C ALA A 324 26.86 -9.18 -1.31
N PHE A 325 27.58 -10.28 -1.51
CA PHE A 325 27.74 -10.93 -2.82
C PHE A 325 27.16 -12.34 -2.80
N ALA A 326 26.51 -12.72 -3.89
CA ALA A 326 25.85 -14.03 -4.03
C ALA A 326 25.94 -14.57 -5.47
N GLY A 327 25.48 -15.80 -5.66
CA GLY A 327 25.49 -16.48 -6.97
C GLY A 327 26.65 -17.46 -7.08
N HIS A 328 27.28 -17.50 -8.24
CA HIS A 328 28.37 -18.44 -8.51
C HIS A 328 29.72 -18.03 -7.89
N ALA A 329 29.79 -16.85 -7.29
CA ALA A 329 30.85 -16.39 -6.41
C ALA A 329 30.25 -15.45 -5.36
N VAL A 330 30.82 -15.45 -4.15
CA VAL A 330 30.30 -14.75 -2.96
C VAL A 330 31.28 -13.69 -2.42
N ALA A 331 32.19 -13.22 -3.27
CA ALA A 331 33.22 -12.25 -2.91
C ALA A 331 33.24 -11.07 -3.88
N ARG A 332 33.80 -9.94 -3.43
CA ARG A 332 33.97 -8.73 -4.26
C ARG A 332 34.93 -8.95 -5.43
N THR A 333 35.97 -9.75 -5.20
CA THR A 333 36.96 -10.13 -6.21
C THR A 333 37.28 -11.61 -6.02
N GLY A 334 37.70 -12.29 -7.08
CA GLY A 334 38.14 -13.67 -6.96
C GLY A 334 38.23 -14.36 -8.30
N SER A 335 38.28 -15.69 -8.26
CA SER A 335 38.30 -16.52 -9.44
C SER A 335 36.91 -17.13 -9.70
N LEU A 336 36.53 -17.25 -10.97
CA LEU A 336 35.26 -17.80 -11.43
C LEU A 336 35.52 -18.85 -12.51
N THR A 337 34.93 -20.03 -12.33
CA THR A 337 34.96 -21.10 -13.33
C THR A 337 33.66 -21.14 -14.12
N ILE A 338 33.76 -20.96 -15.43
CA ILE A 338 32.65 -20.85 -16.38
C ILE A 338 32.67 -22.09 -17.29
N PRO A 339 31.58 -22.87 -17.37
CA PRO A 339 31.51 -24.07 -18.21
C PRO A 339 31.74 -23.75 -19.68
N ALA A 340 32.15 -24.77 -20.43
CA ALA A 340 32.24 -24.70 -21.88
C ALA A 340 30.92 -24.20 -22.50
N GLU A 341 31.00 -23.17 -23.33
CA GLU A 341 29.85 -22.54 -24.00
C GLU A 341 28.69 -22.18 -23.04
N GLY A 342 29.03 -21.90 -21.78
CA GLY A 342 28.09 -21.74 -20.67
C GLY A 342 28.01 -20.30 -20.13
N GLU A 343 27.22 -20.13 -19.08
CA GLU A 343 27.08 -18.86 -18.38
C GLU A 343 27.18 -19.02 -16.85
N ARG A 344 27.57 -17.94 -16.19
CA ARG A 344 27.58 -17.79 -14.74
C ARG A 344 26.89 -16.49 -14.36
N MET A 345 26.25 -16.50 -13.21
CA MET A 345 25.54 -15.34 -12.67
C MET A 345 26.11 -14.97 -11.30
N LEU A 346 26.47 -13.69 -11.15
CA LEU A 346 26.93 -13.09 -9.92
C LEU A 346 25.96 -11.98 -9.49
N TYR A 347 25.78 -11.82 -8.19
CA TYR A 347 24.90 -10.80 -7.62
C TYR A 347 25.64 -9.95 -6.60
N ALA A 348 25.33 -8.66 -6.58
CA ALA A 348 25.65 -7.75 -5.49
C ALA A 348 24.36 -7.20 -4.91
N SER A 349 24.19 -7.29 -3.59
CA SER A 349 23.10 -6.69 -2.84
C SER A 349 23.64 -5.63 -1.89
N PHE A 350 22.97 -4.49 -1.76
CA PHE A 350 23.32 -3.43 -0.82
C PHE A 350 22.09 -2.62 -0.44
N VAL A 351 22.17 -1.88 0.66
CA VAL A 351 21.20 -0.86 1.05
C VAL A 351 21.58 0.45 0.39
N MET A 352 20.64 1.08 -0.30
CA MET A 352 20.86 2.34 -1.00
C MET A 352 21.34 3.42 -0.01
N PRO A 353 22.53 4.01 -0.23
CA PRO A 353 23.05 5.05 0.65
C PRO A 353 22.42 6.40 0.36
N ASP A 354 22.85 7.42 1.11
CA ASP A 354 22.56 8.85 0.94
C ASP A 354 23.12 9.49 -0.35
N SER A 355 23.53 8.68 -1.34
CA SER A 355 24.09 9.13 -2.61
C SER A 355 23.81 8.13 -3.72
N GLY A 356 23.91 8.58 -4.98
CA GLY A 356 23.82 7.67 -6.13
C GLY A 356 24.95 6.64 -6.14
N VAL A 357 24.72 5.46 -6.72
CA VAL A 357 25.66 4.33 -6.73
C VAL A 357 26.11 4.00 -8.15
N ARG A 358 27.41 3.95 -8.37
CA ARG A 358 28.04 3.46 -9.60
C ARG A 358 28.55 2.05 -9.39
N ILE A 359 28.31 1.18 -10.35
CA ILE A 359 28.76 -0.21 -10.36
C ILE A 359 29.59 -0.42 -11.61
N THR A 360 30.86 -0.77 -11.43
CA THR A 360 31.72 -1.30 -12.47
C THR A 360 32.00 -2.77 -12.16
N PHE A 361 31.91 -3.63 -13.16
CA PHE A 361 32.28 -5.04 -13.05
C PHE A 361 33.27 -5.40 -14.16
N SER A 362 34.27 -6.21 -13.84
CA SER A 362 35.19 -6.75 -14.84
C SER A 362 35.43 -8.24 -14.66
N VAL A 363 35.60 -8.95 -15.78
CA VAL A 363 36.01 -10.36 -15.87
C VAL A 363 37.16 -10.48 -16.87
N ASN A 364 38.19 -11.28 -16.60
CA ASN A 364 39.39 -11.40 -17.44
C ASN A 364 39.91 -10.06 -18.01
N LYS A 365 40.01 -9.04 -17.15
CA LYS A 365 40.24 -7.65 -17.57
C LYS A 365 41.44 -7.46 -18.50
N ASP A 366 42.50 -8.23 -18.28
CA ASP A 366 43.74 -8.15 -19.06
C ASP A 366 43.76 -9.09 -20.27
N GLY A 367 42.74 -9.93 -20.46
CA GLY A 367 42.60 -10.79 -21.62
C GLY A 367 43.55 -11.98 -21.66
N ASN A 368 44.19 -12.31 -20.55
CA ASN A 368 45.29 -13.27 -20.52
C ASN A 368 44.91 -14.64 -19.94
N ARG A 369 43.81 -14.73 -19.19
CA ARG A 369 43.40 -15.95 -18.48
C ARG A 369 41.87 -16.13 -18.52
N PRO A 370 41.32 -16.79 -19.55
CA PRO A 370 42.00 -17.34 -20.73
C PRO A 370 42.46 -16.25 -21.72
N SER A 371 43.25 -16.59 -22.75
CA SER A 371 43.65 -15.60 -23.74
C SER A 371 42.45 -15.20 -24.61
N GLU A 372 42.14 -13.91 -24.65
CA GLU A 372 41.02 -13.31 -25.39
C GLU A 372 41.51 -12.14 -26.23
N LYS A 373 40.81 -11.86 -27.33
CA LYS A 373 41.12 -10.73 -28.22
C LYS A 373 40.17 -9.55 -28.04
N LEU A 374 38.95 -9.80 -27.57
CA LEU A 374 37.94 -8.79 -27.31
C LEU A 374 37.90 -8.53 -25.81
N LEU A 375 38.36 -7.33 -25.39
CA LEU A 375 38.46 -6.99 -23.96
C LEU A 375 37.43 -5.95 -23.53
N GLU A 376 36.71 -5.36 -24.48
CA GLU A 376 35.76 -4.28 -24.20
C GLU A 376 34.47 -4.82 -23.57
N ASN A 377 34.05 -6.03 -23.94
CA ASN A 377 32.91 -6.76 -23.36
C ASN A 377 33.25 -7.41 -22.00
N ASN A 378 34.51 -7.36 -21.59
CA ASN A 378 34.99 -7.87 -20.31
C ASN A 378 34.82 -6.87 -19.16
N VAL A 379 34.44 -5.62 -19.46
CA VAL A 379 34.20 -4.57 -18.46
C VAL A 379 32.86 -3.89 -18.72
N ILE A 380 31.99 -3.85 -17.72
CA ILE A 380 30.70 -3.17 -17.77
C ILE A 380 30.59 -2.10 -16.68
N ASP A 381 29.87 -1.01 -16.98
CA ASP A 381 29.60 0.08 -16.05
C ASP A 381 28.12 0.47 -16.06
N SER A 382 27.58 0.72 -14.88
CA SER A 382 26.20 1.14 -14.69
C SER A 382 25.99 2.64 -14.99
N HIS A 383 26.73 3.25 -15.92
CA HIS A 383 26.61 4.68 -16.19
C HIS A 383 25.31 4.98 -16.98
N PRO A 384 24.50 5.98 -16.57
CA PRO A 384 24.65 6.82 -15.38
C PRO A 384 24.28 6.07 -14.09
N SER A 385 24.96 6.38 -12.99
CA SER A 385 24.78 5.77 -11.67
C SER A 385 23.30 5.59 -11.27
N ILE A 386 23.03 4.52 -10.52
CA ILE A 386 21.75 4.29 -9.83
C ILE A 386 21.47 5.51 -8.96
N ARG A 387 20.41 6.25 -9.27
CA ARG A 387 20.14 7.55 -8.62
C ARG A 387 19.54 7.39 -7.24
N LEU A 388 19.95 8.25 -6.30
CA LEU A 388 19.18 8.47 -5.08
C LEU A 388 17.91 9.25 -5.44
N ILE A 389 16.75 8.67 -5.14
CA ILE A 389 15.44 9.26 -5.41
C ILE A 389 14.83 9.70 -4.08
N THR A 390 14.45 10.98 -3.98
CA THR A 390 13.60 11.45 -2.90
C THR A 390 12.14 11.11 -3.21
N PRO A 391 11.44 10.34 -2.35
CA PRO A 391 10.08 9.94 -2.63
C PRO A 391 9.10 11.10 -2.47
N ILE A 392 8.04 11.10 -3.29
CA ILE A 392 6.94 12.06 -3.17
C ILE A 392 5.86 11.46 -2.26
N ARG A 393 5.65 12.10 -1.11
CA ARG A 393 4.76 11.60 -0.05
C ARG A 393 3.32 12.11 -0.16
N LEU A 394 2.38 11.21 0.10
CA LEU A 394 0.97 11.47 0.38
C LEU A 394 0.72 11.18 1.87
N GLY A 395 0.38 12.23 2.62
CA GLY A 395 0.09 12.16 4.06
C GLY A 395 -1.19 11.39 4.38
N TYR A 396 -1.40 11.04 5.64
CA TYR A 396 -2.45 10.14 6.13
C TYR A 396 -3.89 10.56 5.76
N ASP A 397 -4.14 11.86 5.64
CA ASP A 397 -5.42 12.48 5.31
C ASP A 397 -5.53 12.92 3.83
N VAL A 398 -4.54 12.59 2.99
CA VAL A 398 -4.48 13.00 1.58
C VAL A 398 -5.08 11.91 0.66
N LEU A 399 -6.16 12.21 -0.04
CA LEU A 399 -6.83 11.37 -1.04
C LEU A 399 -6.07 11.34 -2.38
N SER A 400 -5.53 12.47 -2.80
CA SER A 400 -4.70 12.56 -4.01
C SER A 400 -3.75 13.75 -3.97
N LYS A 401 -2.69 13.65 -4.76
CA LYS A 401 -1.68 14.72 -4.90
C LYS A 401 -1.39 14.97 -6.37
N LYS A 402 -1.51 16.22 -6.80
CA LYS A 402 -0.99 16.65 -8.10
C LYS A 402 0.51 16.89 -7.99
N VAL A 403 1.27 16.39 -8.94
CA VAL A 403 2.74 16.42 -8.95
C VAL A 403 3.22 16.99 -10.27
N ALA A 404 4.27 17.79 -10.19
CA ALA A 404 5.01 18.31 -11.34
C ALA A 404 6.50 17.99 -11.16
N PHE A 405 7.13 17.40 -12.18
CA PHE A 405 8.56 17.12 -12.15
C PHE A 405 9.19 17.26 -13.54
N PRO A 406 10.43 17.78 -13.64
CA PRO A 406 11.15 17.83 -14.91
C PRO A 406 11.58 16.42 -15.35
N LEU A 407 11.62 16.19 -16.67
CA LEU A 407 12.29 15.03 -17.27
C LEU A 407 13.80 15.22 -17.31
N ALA A 408 14.53 14.11 -17.50
CA ALA A 408 15.98 14.06 -17.43
C ALA A 408 16.53 14.68 -16.13
N TYR A 409 15.73 14.64 -15.05
CA TYR A 409 16.03 15.31 -13.78
C TYR A 409 16.39 16.81 -13.92
N GLY A 410 15.85 17.48 -14.95
CA GLY A 410 16.08 18.90 -15.23
C GLY A 410 17.25 19.19 -16.17
N ALA A 411 17.95 18.17 -16.67
CA ALA A 411 18.98 18.35 -17.70
C ALA A 411 18.36 18.72 -19.05
N ASP A 412 19.18 19.35 -19.90
CA ASP A 412 18.83 19.62 -21.29
C ASP A 412 18.75 18.32 -22.08
N ILE A 413 17.63 18.10 -22.78
CA ILE A 413 17.49 17.01 -23.74
C ILE A 413 17.75 17.60 -25.12
N ALA A 414 18.91 17.30 -25.70
CA ALA A 414 19.39 17.97 -26.90
C ALA A 414 19.47 17.04 -28.11
N ALA A 415 19.29 17.61 -29.30
CA ALA A 415 19.60 16.97 -30.58
C ALA A 415 20.47 17.92 -31.41
N THR A 416 21.62 17.46 -31.89
CA THR A 416 22.58 18.28 -32.64
C THR A 416 22.75 17.78 -34.07
N LEU A 417 22.33 18.60 -35.03
CA LEU A 417 22.46 18.35 -36.47
C LEU A 417 23.79 18.89 -36.99
N THR A 418 24.62 17.99 -37.51
CA THR A 418 25.89 18.35 -38.17
C THR A 418 25.68 18.48 -39.67
N LEU A 419 26.03 19.63 -40.24
CA LEU A 419 25.94 19.90 -41.68
C LEU A 419 27.08 19.16 -42.41
N PRO A 420 26.79 18.22 -43.34
CA PRO A 420 27.85 17.49 -44.04
C PRO A 420 28.61 18.37 -45.05
N SER A 421 27.88 19.20 -45.81
CA SER A 421 28.42 20.14 -46.81
C SER A 421 27.35 21.16 -47.24
N GLY A 422 27.76 22.31 -47.77
CA GLY A 422 26.87 23.34 -48.31
C GLY A 422 26.12 24.14 -47.25
N ASP A 423 24.84 24.44 -47.51
CA ASP A 423 23.98 25.32 -46.71
C ASP A 423 22.65 24.64 -46.32
N TRP A 424 22.09 25.04 -45.18
CA TRP A 424 20.74 24.62 -44.77
C TRP A 424 19.65 25.26 -45.63
N THR A 425 18.65 24.49 -46.07
CA THR A 425 17.58 24.96 -46.97
C THR A 425 16.22 25.16 -46.30
N GLY A 426 16.15 25.00 -44.97
CA GLY A 426 14.92 25.19 -44.19
C GLY A 426 15.14 25.05 -42.70
N ASN A 427 14.05 24.97 -41.92
CA ASN A 427 14.09 24.71 -40.48
C ASN A 427 14.32 23.22 -40.18
N ALA A 428 14.89 22.94 -39.00
CA ALA A 428 14.83 21.61 -38.42
C ALA A 428 13.38 21.28 -38.03
N THR A 429 12.96 20.04 -38.33
CA THR A 429 11.62 19.53 -38.03
C THR A 429 11.70 18.18 -37.32
N GLY A 430 10.81 17.93 -36.36
CA GLY A 430 10.85 16.74 -35.52
C GLY A 430 10.05 16.87 -34.24
N ARG A 431 10.24 15.94 -33.30
CA ARG A 431 9.64 15.99 -31.96
C ARG A 431 10.41 15.13 -30.96
N LEU A 432 10.32 15.49 -29.68
CA LEU A 432 10.64 14.64 -28.55
C LEU A 432 9.34 13.99 -28.05
N ASN A 433 9.28 12.67 -28.10
CA ASN A 433 8.20 11.86 -27.55
C ASN A 433 8.43 11.63 -26.06
N VAL A 434 7.35 11.60 -25.29
CA VAL A 434 7.36 11.27 -23.87
C VAL A 434 6.30 10.22 -23.61
N THR A 435 6.70 9.08 -23.06
CA THR A 435 5.86 7.91 -22.88
C THR A 435 5.90 7.46 -21.43
N LYS A 436 4.72 7.30 -20.80
CA LYS A 436 4.61 6.67 -19.47
C LYS A 436 4.45 5.15 -19.60
N HIS A 437 5.07 4.39 -18.70
CA HIS A 437 4.93 2.93 -18.70
C HIS A 437 3.78 2.45 -17.80
N GLU A 438 3.61 3.02 -16.61
CA GLU A 438 2.56 2.67 -15.66
C GLU A 438 1.32 3.52 -15.92
N THR A 439 0.34 2.93 -16.62
CA THR A 439 -0.85 3.67 -17.07
C THR A 439 -1.79 4.06 -15.93
N ASP A 440 -1.80 3.29 -14.83
CA ASP A 440 -2.69 3.42 -13.67
C ASP A 440 -2.19 4.44 -12.63
N LEU A 441 -0.88 4.53 -12.41
CA LEU A 441 -0.27 5.42 -11.41
C LEU A 441 -0.28 6.89 -11.82
N PHE A 442 0.03 7.18 -13.10
CA PHE A 442 0.09 8.54 -13.61
C PHE A 442 -1.23 8.99 -14.25
N ARG A 443 -2.17 9.50 -13.45
CA ARG A 443 -3.47 10.01 -13.93
C ARG A 443 -3.40 11.45 -14.40
N ASN A 444 -4.23 11.82 -15.38
CA ASN A 444 -4.23 13.16 -15.98
C ASN A 444 -2.84 13.58 -16.48
N PHE A 445 -2.11 12.64 -17.08
CA PHE A 445 -0.74 12.84 -17.53
C PHE A 445 -0.65 13.89 -18.63
N GLN A 446 0.10 14.95 -18.37
CA GLN A 446 0.34 16.05 -19.30
C GLN A 446 1.82 16.41 -19.31
N VAL A 447 2.31 16.89 -20.46
CA VAL A 447 3.70 17.31 -20.64
C VAL A 447 3.71 18.74 -21.14
N SER A 448 4.29 19.64 -20.36
CA SER A 448 4.53 21.04 -20.75
C SER A 448 5.99 21.21 -21.20
N ASN A 449 6.32 22.38 -21.78
CA ASN A 449 7.66 22.71 -22.28
C ASN A 449 8.25 21.72 -23.30
N ASN A 450 7.38 21.04 -24.06
CA ASN A 450 7.77 20.11 -25.12
C ASN A 450 7.05 20.38 -26.46
N PRO A 451 7.26 21.57 -27.09
CA PRO A 451 6.64 21.86 -28.36
C PRO A 451 7.28 21.03 -29.51
N PRO A 452 6.52 20.73 -30.59
CA PRO A 452 7.08 20.20 -31.82
C PRO A 452 8.24 21.06 -32.33
N VAL A 453 9.22 20.44 -32.99
CA VAL A 453 10.41 21.13 -33.52
C VAL A 453 10.06 21.74 -34.88
N ASN A 454 10.24 23.04 -35.00
CA ASN A 454 10.20 23.81 -36.25
C ASN A 454 11.06 25.07 -36.09
N GLU A 455 12.38 24.90 -36.12
CA GLU A 455 13.33 25.93 -35.67
C GLU A 455 14.50 26.05 -36.65
N ALA A 456 15.02 27.26 -36.87
CA ALA A 456 16.19 27.50 -37.72
C ALA A 456 17.53 27.15 -37.02
N ALA A 457 17.54 26.23 -36.05
CA ALA A 457 18.69 25.89 -35.22
C ALA A 457 19.38 24.59 -35.65
N THR A 458 20.65 24.44 -35.29
CA THR A 458 21.43 23.19 -35.44
C THR A 458 21.41 22.35 -34.16
N THR A 459 21.36 23.00 -33.00
CA THR A 459 21.15 22.35 -31.70
C THR A 459 19.75 22.68 -31.20
N ILE A 460 18.95 21.64 -30.96
CA ILE A 460 17.56 21.74 -30.52
C ILE A 460 17.51 21.21 -29.08
N VAL A 461 17.00 22.02 -28.15
CA VAL A 461 16.93 21.67 -26.72
C VAL A 461 15.47 21.64 -26.25
N ARG A 462 15.13 20.66 -25.41
CA ARG A 462 13.83 20.56 -24.72
C ARG A 462 14.02 20.31 -23.23
N ASN A 463 13.17 20.92 -22.40
CA ASN A 463 13.11 20.70 -20.95
C ASN A 463 11.67 20.38 -20.50
N PRO A 464 11.13 19.20 -20.85
CA PRO A 464 9.76 18.86 -20.56
C PRO A 464 9.47 18.79 -19.06
N ILE A 465 8.29 19.22 -18.64
CA ILE A 465 7.78 19.04 -17.28
C ILE A 465 6.56 18.14 -17.34
N VAL A 466 6.61 17.02 -16.59
CA VAL A 466 5.49 16.10 -16.45
C VAL A 466 4.59 16.59 -15.33
N HIS A 467 3.29 16.68 -15.62
CA HIS A 467 2.22 16.92 -14.67
C HIS A 467 1.35 15.67 -14.57
N SER A 468 1.02 15.25 -13.34
CA SER A 468 0.19 14.07 -13.10
C SER A 468 -0.52 14.16 -11.75
N THR A 469 -1.56 13.35 -11.56
CA THR A 469 -2.24 13.15 -10.28
C THR A 469 -1.97 11.74 -9.78
N ILE A 470 -1.55 11.62 -8.53
CA ILE A 470 -1.32 10.36 -7.83
C ILE A 470 -2.47 10.14 -6.86
N MET A 471 -3.14 8.99 -6.92
CA MET A 471 -4.28 8.68 -6.07
C MET A 471 -3.88 7.71 -4.96
N ARG A 472 -4.40 7.92 -3.75
CA ARG A 472 -4.26 6.99 -2.62
C ARG A 472 -4.77 5.58 -2.96
N THR A 473 -5.84 5.50 -3.76
CA THR A 473 -6.46 4.25 -4.22
C THR A 473 -5.50 3.36 -5.03
N ASP A 474 -4.53 3.96 -5.73
CA ASP A 474 -3.57 3.20 -6.55
C ASP A 474 -2.56 2.42 -5.67
N PHE A 475 -2.61 2.61 -4.35
CA PHE A 475 -1.83 1.90 -3.33
C PHE A 475 -2.71 0.93 -2.51
N GLY A 476 -3.98 0.76 -2.87
CA GLY A 476 -4.91 -0.15 -2.22
C GLY A 476 -5.57 0.36 -0.94
N ASP A 477 -5.44 1.66 -0.65
CA ASP A 477 -6.23 2.34 0.38
C ASP A 477 -7.30 3.21 -0.31
N ASP A 478 -8.57 2.88 -0.15
CA ASP A 478 -9.71 3.65 -0.62
C ASP A 478 -10.73 3.85 0.51
N PRO A 479 -10.46 4.79 1.44
CA PRO A 479 -11.38 5.09 2.53
C PRO A 479 -12.76 5.57 2.05
N ILE A 480 -12.86 6.23 0.90
CA ILE A 480 -14.15 6.67 0.32
C ILE A 480 -14.99 5.46 -0.10
N GLY A 481 -14.36 4.49 -0.76
CA GLY A 481 -14.96 3.22 -1.14
C GLY A 481 -15.09 2.20 0.00
N ARG A 482 -14.77 2.57 1.25
CA ARG A 482 -14.76 1.66 2.43
C ARG A 482 -13.80 0.48 2.29
N HIS A 483 -12.67 0.69 1.62
CA HIS A 483 -11.57 -0.25 1.54
C HIS A 483 -10.34 0.34 2.25
N TRP A 484 -10.11 -0.06 3.49
CA TRP A 484 -9.05 0.51 4.33
C TRP A 484 -7.80 -0.36 4.35
N LEU A 485 -6.65 0.23 4.01
CA LEU A 485 -5.33 -0.36 4.19
C LEU A 485 -4.88 -0.16 5.64
N ASN A 486 -4.75 -1.24 6.39
CA ASN A 486 -4.32 -1.22 7.80
C ASN A 486 -2.94 -1.86 7.95
N PRO A 487 -1.85 -1.11 7.72
CA PRO A 487 -0.51 -1.62 7.93
C PRO A 487 -0.28 -1.94 9.42
N ALA A 488 0.59 -2.92 9.70
CA ALA A 488 0.96 -3.27 11.07
C ALA A 488 1.65 -2.08 11.79
N ASP A 489 2.45 -1.32 11.04
CA ASP A 489 3.05 -0.07 11.47
C ASP A 489 2.63 1.07 10.52
N PRO A 490 1.79 2.02 10.97
CA PRO A 490 1.40 3.20 10.19
C PRO A 490 2.57 4.09 9.77
N GLY A 491 3.73 4.00 10.42
CA GLY A 491 4.96 4.73 10.07
C GLY A 491 5.66 4.18 8.83
N ILE A 492 5.32 2.96 8.38
CA ILE A 492 5.88 2.34 7.18
C ILE A 492 4.93 2.61 6.00
N PRO A 493 5.32 3.45 5.01
CA PRO A 493 4.46 3.75 3.87
C PRO A 493 4.36 2.56 2.92
N ARG A 494 3.31 2.55 2.11
CA ARG A 494 3.27 1.72 0.91
C ARG A 494 3.84 2.52 -0.25
N ASP A 495 4.83 1.96 -0.94
CA ASP A 495 5.49 2.61 -2.07
C ASP A 495 5.10 1.98 -3.42
N ARG A 496 5.13 2.82 -4.46
CA ARG A 496 5.09 2.41 -5.86
C ARG A 496 6.06 3.28 -6.64
N SER A 497 6.70 2.70 -7.64
CA SER A 497 7.52 3.43 -8.61
C SER A 497 6.75 3.59 -9.92
N GLY A 498 7.04 4.69 -10.61
CA GLY A 498 6.55 4.97 -11.93
C GLY A 498 7.66 5.54 -12.80
N THR A 499 7.60 5.23 -14.09
CA THR A 499 8.66 5.41 -15.05
C THR A 499 8.14 6.16 -16.28
N VAL A 500 8.87 7.20 -16.69
CA VAL A 500 8.57 7.99 -17.89
C VAL A 500 9.78 7.98 -18.81
N ALA A 501 9.63 7.40 -19.99
CA ALA A 501 10.64 7.37 -21.03
C ALA A 501 10.48 8.55 -21.99
N TYR A 502 11.60 8.97 -22.59
CA TYR A 502 11.63 10.00 -23.62
C TYR A 502 12.63 9.62 -24.72
N ASP A 503 12.25 9.91 -25.96
CA ASP A 503 13.04 9.65 -27.17
C ASP A 503 12.55 10.55 -28.30
N GLY A 504 13.35 10.77 -29.34
CA GLY A 504 12.87 11.53 -30.48
C GLY A 504 13.95 11.77 -31.51
N ASN A 505 13.56 12.41 -32.61
CA ASN A 505 14.47 12.71 -33.70
C ASN A 505 14.10 14.04 -34.35
N VAL A 506 15.12 14.78 -34.77
CA VAL A 506 14.98 16.00 -35.57
C VAL A 506 15.68 15.81 -36.90
N SER A 507 15.23 16.54 -37.91
CA SER A 507 15.79 16.43 -39.24
C SER A 507 15.72 17.75 -40.00
N ARG A 508 16.74 18.04 -40.81
CA ARG A 508 16.87 19.30 -41.55
C ARG A 508 17.44 19.04 -42.94
N SER A 509 16.88 19.75 -43.92
CA SER A 509 17.30 19.66 -45.32
C SER A 509 18.48 20.59 -45.57
N TYR A 510 19.43 20.15 -46.41
CA TYR A 510 20.59 20.93 -46.85
C TYR A 510 20.79 20.77 -48.36
N GLN A 511 21.54 21.69 -48.96
CA GLN A 511 21.96 21.61 -50.35
C GLN A 511 23.41 22.02 -50.50
N TYR A 512 24.11 21.37 -51.43
CA TYR A 512 25.45 21.79 -51.85
C TYR A 512 25.60 21.59 -53.35
N THR A 513 26.50 22.37 -53.95
CA THR A 513 26.83 22.26 -55.37
C THR A 513 28.18 21.57 -55.50
N HIS A 514 28.29 20.61 -56.43
CA HIS A 514 29.57 20.00 -56.80
C HIS A 514 29.74 19.94 -58.31
N CYS A 515 30.99 19.88 -58.75
CA CYS A 515 31.37 19.74 -60.14
C CYS A 515 31.37 18.26 -60.55
N ASP A 516 30.53 17.90 -61.51
CA ASP A 516 30.73 16.70 -62.34
C ASP A 516 31.53 17.10 -63.57
N TYR A 517 32.60 16.37 -63.87
CA TYR A 517 33.41 16.62 -65.07
C TYR A 517 32.91 15.76 -66.23
N ASP A 518 32.63 16.37 -67.38
CA ASP A 518 32.27 15.66 -68.61
C ASP A 518 33.49 14.99 -69.28
N GLU A 519 33.26 14.25 -70.39
CA GLU A 519 34.31 13.54 -71.14
C GLU A 519 35.40 14.49 -71.71
N GLU A 520 35.16 15.80 -71.70
CA GLU A 520 36.05 16.87 -72.16
C GLU A 520 36.76 17.59 -71.00
N GLY A 521 36.44 17.25 -69.75
CA GLY A 521 37.04 17.80 -68.54
C GLY A 521 36.43 19.12 -68.06
N ASN A 522 35.25 19.52 -68.54
CA ASN A 522 34.55 20.72 -68.08
C ASN A 522 33.70 20.42 -66.83
N CYS A 523 33.76 21.31 -65.82
CA CYS A 523 32.89 21.21 -64.64
C CYS A 523 31.45 21.59 -65.01
N VAL A 524 30.53 20.65 -64.83
CA VAL A 524 29.08 20.85 -64.81
C VAL A 524 28.63 20.89 -63.35
N GLU A 525 28.17 22.05 -62.89
CA GLU A 525 27.64 22.21 -61.54
C GLU A 525 26.32 21.44 -61.36
N LYS A 526 26.29 20.52 -60.41
CA LYS A 526 25.07 19.83 -59.96
C LYS A 526 24.76 20.16 -58.51
N THR A 527 23.56 20.67 -58.29
CA THR A 527 22.98 20.84 -56.96
C THR A 527 22.47 19.50 -56.44
N VAL A 528 23.02 19.07 -55.31
CA VAL A 528 22.56 17.88 -54.58
C VAL A 528 21.84 18.36 -53.33
N SER A 529 20.59 17.91 -53.17
CA SER A 529 19.81 18.15 -51.95
C SER A 529 19.80 16.90 -51.09
N GLY A 530 19.94 17.09 -49.78
CA GLY A 530 19.98 16.01 -48.80
C GLY A 530 19.21 16.37 -47.54
N LYS A 531 19.05 15.37 -46.67
CA LYS A 531 18.44 15.52 -45.36
C LYS A 531 19.31 14.82 -44.34
N VAL A 532 19.62 15.50 -43.24
CA VAL A 532 20.33 14.92 -42.10
C VAL A 532 19.41 14.88 -40.90
N SER A 533 19.60 13.89 -40.04
CA SER A 533 18.81 13.68 -38.84
C SER A 533 19.69 13.46 -37.63
N ALA A 534 19.25 13.91 -36.47
CA ALA A 534 19.92 13.74 -35.20
C ALA A 534 18.88 13.36 -34.12
N PRO A 535 19.11 12.27 -33.37
CA PRO A 535 18.23 11.91 -32.27
C PRO A 535 18.33 12.94 -31.13
N PHE A 536 17.25 13.10 -30.38
CA PHE A 536 17.36 13.64 -29.03
C PHE A 536 18.03 12.61 -28.12
N ASP A 537 18.69 13.08 -27.07
CA ASP A 537 19.10 12.21 -25.96
C ASP A 537 17.87 11.44 -25.46
N SER A 538 17.95 10.11 -25.50
CA SER A 538 16.89 9.24 -25.00
C SER A 538 17.17 8.81 -23.58
N GLY A 539 16.13 8.64 -22.78
CA GLY A 539 16.31 8.20 -21.41
C GLY A 539 15.01 7.90 -20.70
N THR A 540 15.16 7.55 -19.43
CA THR A 540 14.05 7.09 -18.59
C THR A 540 14.19 7.70 -17.19
N ASP A 541 13.13 8.37 -16.74
CA ASP A 541 13.04 8.97 -15.41
C ASP A 541 12.12 8.14 -14.52
N THR A 542 12.66 7.70 -13.38
CA THR A 542 11.89 6.99 -12.35
C THR A 542 11.52 7.94 -11.21
N ARG A 543 10.29 7.82 -10.72
CA ARG A 543 9.76 8.51 -9.55
C ARG A 543 9.18 7.48 -8.57
N ILE A 544 9.38 7.73 -7.29
CA ILE A 544 8.87 6.87 -6.20
C ILE A 544 7.86 7.68 -5.41
N PHE A 545 6.73 7.07 -5.11
CA PHE A 545 5.62 7.67 -4.38
C PHE A 545 5.33 6.83 -3.15
N GLU A 546 5.07 7.50 -2.03
CA GLU A 546 4.79 6.88 -0.74
C GLU A 546 3.41 7.32 -0.24
N VAL A 547 2.59 6.35 0.14
CA VAL A 547 1.30 6.58 0.82
C VAL A 547 1.38 6.10 2.25
N TYR A 548 1.15 7.02 3.19
CA TYR A 548 0.99 6.71 4.60
C TYR A 548 -0.47 6.43 4.91
N SER A 549 -0.77 5.35 5.63
CA SER A 549 -2.15 4.94 5.92
C SER A 549 -2.38 4.72 7.41
N TYR A 550 -3.45 5.30 7.92
CA TYR A 550 -3.94 5.12 9.28
C TYR A 550 -5.45 5.33 9.28
N ASN A 551 -6.21 4.30 9.62
CA ASN A 551 -7.67 4.27 9.50
C ASN A 551 -8.37 4.14 10.87
N GLY A 552 -7.70 4.64 11.91
CA GLY A 552 -8.16 4.59 13.29
C GLY A 552 -7.87 3.25 13.96
N ARG A 553 -8.10 3.22 15.28
CA ARG A 553 -7.96 2.05 16.14
C ARG A 553 -9.32 1.43 16.39
N LYS A 554 -9.39 0.10 16.28
CA LYS A 554 -10.60 -0.66 16.56
C LYS A 554 -11.08 -0.50 18.02
N VAL A 555 -10.13 -0.42 18.97
CA VAL A 555 -10.41 -0.32 20.40
C VAL A 555 -9.78 0.96 20.93
N LEU A 556 -10.61 1.80 21.56
CA LEU A 556 -10.15 2.99 22.27
C LEU A 556 -9.85 2.68 23.74
N PRO A 557 -8.97 3.46 24.39
CA PRO A 557 -8.79 3.41 25.84
C PRO A 557 -10.13 3.49 26.57
N LYS A 558 -10.35 2.57 27.53
CA LYS A 558 -11.63 2.49 28.23
C LYS A 558 -11.75 3.62 29.24
N GLN A 559 -12.85 4.36 29.19
CA GLN A 559 -13.23 5.33 30.21
C GLN A 559 -13.61 4.64 31.51
N THR A 560 -13.27 5.25 32.65
CA THR A 560 -13.64 4.72 33.97
C THR A 560 -14.87 5.44 34.49
N PHE A 561 -15.92 4.68 34.75
CA PHE A 561 -17.15 5.17 35.38
C PHE A 561 -17.29 4.57 36.78
N LYS A 562 -17.98 5.30 37.64
CA LYS A 562 -18.31 4.84 38.98
C LYS A 562 -19.47 3.86 38.89
N GLU A 563 -19.30 2.72 39.55
CA GLU A 563 -20.24 1.60 39.60
C GLU A 563 -20.51 1.26 41.08
N THR A 564 -21.30 2.09 41.76
CA THR A 564 -21.56 1.93 43.21
C THR A 564 -22.85 2.60 43.67
N ILE A 565 -23.29 2.22 44.87
CA ILE A 565 -24.38 2.87 45.60
C ILE A 565 -23.78 3.55 46.83
N GLU A 566 -23.79 4.87 46.86
CA GLU A 566 -23.37 5.64 48.03
C GLU A 566 -24.46 5.62 49.11
N GLN A 567 -24.01 5.63 50.37
CA GLN A 567 -24.89 5.61 51.54
C GLN A 567 -25.86 4.41 51.53
N ASN A 568 -25.40 3.26 51.01
CA ASN A 568 -26.20 2.05 50.91
C ASN A 568 -26.34 1.30 52.25
N SER A 569 -26.73 2.01 53.32
CA SER A 569 -26.97 1.47 54.66
C SER A 569 -28.47 1.34 54.96
N ARG A 570 -28.79 0.58 56.01
CA ARG A 570 -30.17 0.41 56.50
C ARG A 570 -30.74 1.61 57.27
N SER A 571 -29.95 2.68 57.43
CA SER A 571 -30.32 3.92 58.12
C SER A 571 -30.37 5.15 57.21
N SER A 572 -29.76 5.09 56.02
CA SER A 572 -29.73 6.25 55.12
C SER A 572 -31.02 6.40 54.34
N LYS A 573 -31.70 7.54 54.54
CA LYS A 573 -32.91 7.92 53.80
C LYS A 573 -32.61 8.37 52.36
N LEU A 574 -31.38 8.79 52.09
CA LEU A 574 -30.91 9.19 50.76
C LEU A 574 -29.91 8.16 50.24
N LYS A 575 -30.08 7.76 48.98
CA LYS A 575 -29.18 6.82 48.30
C LYS A 575 -28.86 7.34 46.92
N LYS A 576 -27.58 7.35 46.57
CA LYS A 576 -27.09 7.80 45.24
C LYS A 576 -26.48 6.62 44.51
N LEU A 577 -27.03 6.31 43.34
CA LEU A 577 -26.60 5.22 42.48
C LEU A 577 -25.78 5.81 41.33
N PHE A 578 -24.68 5.16 40.98
CA PHE A 578 -23.82 5.54 39.86
C PHE A 578 -23.51 4.29 39.05
N TRP A 579 -23.74 4.33 37.73
CA TRP A 579 -23.42 3.24 36.81
C TRP A 579 -23.01 3.75 35.42
N GLU A 580 -22.34 2.89 34.64
CA GLU A 580 -22.12 3.13 33.20
C GLU A 580 -23.44 3.04 32.44
N SER A 581 -23.79 4.05 31.64
CA SER A 581 -25.03 4.08 30.86
C SER A 581 -25.15 2.90 29.88
N GLU A 582 -26.37 2.70 29.38
CA GLU A 582 -26.59 1.80 28.24
C GLU A 582 -25.69 2.17 27.05
N PRO A 583 -25.18 1.16 26.31
CA PRO A 583 -24.36 1.39 25.12
C PRO A 583 -25.23 1.75 23.91
N TYR A 584 -24.85 2.80 23.18
CA TYR A 584 -25.49 3.15 21.90
C TYR A 584 -24.45 3.28 20.78
N GLY A 585 -24.59 2.45 19.74
CA GLY A 585 -23.75 2.50 18.55
C GLY A 585 -23.95 3.80 17.76
N PHE A 586 -22.87 4.36 17.23
CA PHE A 586 -22.93 5.51 16.33
C PHE A 586 -21.78 5.51 15.33
N ASN A 587 -22.06 6.01 14.13
CA ASN A 587 -21.10 6.14 13.05
C ASN A 587 -20.30 7.44 13.17
N VAL A 588 -19.04 7.36 12.78
CA VAL A 588 -18.12 8.50 12.72
C VAL A 588 -17.66 8.73 11.29
N ILE A 589 -17.19 9.94 11.03
CA ILE A 589 -16.44 10.29 9.83
C ILE A 589 -15.07 10.85 10.21
N ARG A 590 -14.18 10.95 9.24
CA ARG A 590 -12.96 11.76 9.28
C ARG A 590 -12.91 12.66 8.06
N TRP A 591 -12.14 13.74 8.15
CA TRP A 591 -11.94 14.63 7.01
C TRP A 591 -10.66 14.28 6.26
N MET A 592 -10.75 14.20 4.94
CA MET A 592 -9.61 13.99 4.05
C MET A 592 -9.64 15.01 2.92
N HIS A 593 -8.54 15.21 2.21
CA HIS A 593 -8.44 16.25 1.19
C HIS A 593 -7.54 15.89 0.02
N HIS A 594 -7.52 16.76 -0.99
CA HIS A 594 -6.60 16.71 -2.10
C HIS A 594 -5.47 17.74 -1.91
N VAL A 595 -4.32 17.49 -2.52
CA VAL A 595 -3.16 18.40 -2.51
C VAL A 595 -2.84 18.83 -3.95
N GLY A 596 -2.77 20.14 -4.17
CA GLY A 596 -2.44 20.73 -5.46
C GLY A 596 -0.94 20.69 -5.76
N GLU A 597 -0.53 21.04 -6.98
CA GLU A 597 0.90 21.05 -7.37
C GLU A 597 1.73 22.03 -6.54
N ASN A 598 1.11 23.11 -6.04
CA ASN A 598 1.73 24.10 -5.15
C ASN A 598 1.72 23.68 -3.66
N GLY A 599 1.30 22.46 -3.34
CA GLY A 599 1.18 21.96 -1.98
C GLY A 599 -0.06 22.43 -1.21
N LYS A 600 -0.94 23.25 -1.80
CA LYS A 600 -2.16 23.71 -1.13
C LYS A 600 -3.23 22.62 -1.05
N GLU A 601 -3.87 22.54 0.10
CA GLU A 601 -4.96 21.61 0.41
C GLU A 601 -6.28 22.12 -0.18
N TYR A 602 -7.08 21.24 -0.78
CA TYR A 602 -8.39 21.58 -1.33
C TYR A 602 -9.33 20.37 -1.37
N GLY A 603 -10.62 20.60 -1.60
CA GLY A 603 -11.60 19.52 -1.78
C GLY A 603 -11.73 18.63 -0.54
N TRP A 604 -11.85 19.25 0.63
CA TRP A 604 -12.11 18.55 1.89
C TRP A 604 -13.39 17.71 1.78
N THR A 605 -13.24 16.41 2.02
CA THR A 605 -14.27 15.40 1.83
C THR A 605 -14.47 14.64 3.14
N PRO A 606 -15.72 14.55 3.64
CA PRO A 606 -16.02 13.70 4.79
C PRO A 606 -16.01 12.24 4.33
N VAL A 607 -15.26 11.40 5.03
CA VAL A 607 -15.10 9.98 4.74
C VAL A 607 -15.52 9.17 5.96
N ASP A 608 -16.26 8.08 5.76
CA ASP A 608 -16.68 7.21 6.86
C ASP A 608 -15.45 6.67 7.61
N GLY A 609 -15.48 6.76 8.95
CA GLY A 609 -14.50 6.08 9.78
C GLY A 609 -14.69 4.57 9.71
N GLN A 610 -13.59 3.81 9.83
CA GLN A 610 -13.62 2.36 9.67
C GLN A 610 -14.44 1.65 10.77
N TYR A 611 -14.41 2.20 11.99
CA TYR A 611 -15.00 1.56 13.16
C TYR A 611 -16.18 2.36 13.69
N GLU A 612 -17.31 1.68 13.88
CA GLU A 612 -18.42 2.22 14.66
C GLU A 612 -17.96 2.46 16.11
N ARG A 613 -18.43 3.55 16.71
CA ARG A 613 -18.14 3.90 18.11
C ARG A 613 -19.36 3.62 18.98
N THR A 614 -19.13 3.52 20.29
CA THR A 614 -20.20 3.29 21.26
C THR A 614 -20.26 4.42 22.26
N PHE A 615 -21.39 5.11 22.32
CA PHE A 615 -21.62 6.16 23.30
C PHE A 615 -21.92 5.53 24.65
N LYS A 616 -21.18 5.96 25.67
CA LYS A 616 -21.33 5.58 27.07
C LYS A 616 -20.98 6.78 27.95
N GLN A 617 -21.74 6.98 29.02
CA GLN A 617 -21.47 8.01 30.03
C GLN A 617 -21.88 7.60 31.45
N GLN A 618 -21.47 8.40 32.43
CA GLN A 618 -21.88 8.23 33.82
C GLN A 618 -23.38 8.52 34.00
N ALA A 619 -24.19 7.47 34.12
CA ALA A 619 -25.57 7.57 34.57
C ALA A 619 -25.63 7.59 36.10
N GLN A 620 -26.72 8.15 36.63
CA GLN A 620 -26.92 8.23 38.08
C GLN A 620 -28.39 8.26 38.46
N ALA A 621 -28.69 7.88 39.71
CA ALA A 621 -30.00 8.02 40.31
C ALA A 621 -29.89 8.47 41.76
N GLU A 622 -30.92 9.16 42.24
CA GLU A 622 -31.10 9.54 43.62
C GLU A 622 -32.46 9.04 44.11
N VAL A 623 -32.47 8.31 45.22
CA VAL A 623 -33.68 7.82 45.90
C VAL A 623 -33.68 8.39 47.31
N GLY A 624 -34.59 9.32 47.57
CA GLY A 624 -34.70 10.05 48.84
C GLY A 624 -36.05 9.83 49.50
N TRP A 625 -36.06 9.25 50.71
CA TRP A 625 -37.26 9.01 51.51
C TRP A 625 -37.45 10.08 52.58
N GLU A 626 -38.69 10.51 52.76
CA GLU A 626 -39.08 11.48 53.80
C GLU A 626 -40.33 11.01 54.55
N THR A 627 -40.43 11.47 55.79
CA THR A 627 -41.62 11.28 56.62
C THR A 627 -42.37 12.61 56.61
N GLU A 628 -43.41 12.72 55.78
CA GLU A 628 -44.19 13.96 55.64
C GLU A 628 -45.10 14.20 56.84
N ARG A 629 -45.77 13.14 57.30
CA ARG A 629 -46.51 13.13 58.57
C ARG A 629 -46.28 11.83 59.29
N SER A 630 -45.59 11.88 60.42
CA SER A 630 -45.30 10.69 61.22
C SER A 630 -46.54 10.15 61.93
N MET A 631 -46.49 8.90 62.37
CA MET A 631 -47.52 8.34 63.25
C MET A 631 -47.66 9.16 64.54
N ASP A 632 -46.55 9.63 65.12
CA ASP A 632 -46.59 10.45 66.33
C ASP A 632 -47.41 11.72 66.15
N GLU A 633 -47.17 12.45 65.05
CA GLU A 633 -47.91 13.66 64.69
C GLU A 633 -49.39 13.38 64.44
N GLN A 634 -49.69 12.28 63.73
CA GLN A 634 -51.07 11.88 63.40
C GLN A 634 -51.89 11.54 64.65
N TYR A 635 -51.27 10.95 65.68
CA TYR A 635 -51.95 10.61 66.93
C TYR A 635 -51.84 11.70 68.01
N ALA A 636 -51.10 12.78 67.78
CA ALA A 636 -50.78 13.78 68.80
C ALA A 636 -52.02 14.45 69.42
N GLN A 637 -53.05 14.73 68.60
CA GLN A 637 -54.29 15.34 69.07
C GLN A 637 -55.01 14.45 70.08
N ALA A 638 -55.30 13.20 69.68
CA ALA A 638 -56.00 12.22 70.51
C ALA A 638 -55.21 11.90 71.79
N ARG A 639 -53.88 11.78 71.70
CA ARG A 639 -53.00 11.58 72.88
C ARG A 639 -53.06 12.76 73.85
N THR A 640 -53.03 13.99 73.34
CA THR A 640 -53.10 15.19 74.17
C THR A 640 -54.47 15.32 74.84
N ALA A 641 -55.54 14.95 74.13
CA ALA A 641 -56.90 14.93 74.67
C ALA A 641 -57.03 13.91 75.82
N ALA A 642 -56.47 12.70 75.64
CA ALA A 642 -56.43 11.66 76.66
C ALA A 642 -55.67 12.07 77.92
N LYS A 643 -54.46 12.65 77.75
CA LYS A 643 -53.65 13.16 78.87
C LYS A 643 -54.35 14.25 79.69
N LYS A 644 -55.27 14.99 79.07
CA LYS A 644 -56.11 16.02 79.73
C LYS A 644 -57.42 15.47 80.30
N GLY A 645 -57.70 14.17 80.16
CA GLY A 645 -58.93 13.53 80.59
C GLY A 645 -60.18 14.03 79.85
N SER A 646 -60.04 14.41 78.57
CA SER A 646 -61.17 14.93 77.79
C SER A 646 -62.06 13.81 77.27
N ASN A 647 -63.39 13.93 77.44
CA ASN A 647 -64.37 12.99 76.90
C ASN A 647 -64.98 13.44 75.55
N ARG A 648 -64.41 14.48 74.93
CA ARG A 648 -64.92 15.04 73.67
C ARG A 648 -64.52 14.13 72.50
N LYS A 649 -65.48 13.36 71.98
CA LYS A 649 -65.28 12.40 70.88
C LYS A 649 -64.54 12.98 69.67
N ALA A 650 -64.84 14.23 69.28
CA ALA A 650 -64.22 14.88 68.12
C ALA A 650 -62.69 15.09 68.24
N LEU A 651 -62.11 15.00 69.44
CA LEU A 651 -60.66 15.10 69.65
C LEU A 651 -59.94 13.76 69.44
N TYR A 652 -60.69 12.66 69.43
CA TYR A 652 -60.20 11.32 69.10
C TYR A 652 -60.66 11.04 67.68
N ASP A 653 -59.84 11.43 66.72
CA ASP A 653 -60.07 11.29 65.30
C ASP A 653 -59.50 9.97 64.78
N LYS A 654 -58.28 9.61 65.21
CA LYS A 654 -57.55 8.42 64.73
C LYS A 654 -57.55 7.25 65.70
N ALA A 655 -57.55 7.49 67.00
CA ALA A 655 -57.47 6.42 68.00
C ALA A 655 -58.08 6.86 69.33
N VAL A 656 -58.67 5.91 70.06
CA VAL A 656 -59.09 6.11 71.45
C VAL A 656 -57.96 5.72 72.39
N PHE A 657 -57.24 6.71 72.91
CA PHE A 657 -56.24 6.50 73.95
C PHE A 657 -56.89 6.44 75.33
N ALA A 658 -56.37 5.59 76.21
CA ALA A 658 -56.86 5.46 77.57
C ALA A 658 -56.74 6.79 78.32
N THR A 659 -57.74 7.17 79.11
CA THR A 659 -57.74 8.39 79.95
C THR A 659 -57.32 8.11 81.40
N ASP A 660 -57.21 6.83 81.78
CA ASP A 660 -56.83 6.40 83.13
C ASP A 660 -55.46 6.96 83.50
N ARG A 661 -55.36 7.59 84.68
CA ARG A 661 -54.12 8.26 85.13
C ARG A 661 -52.92 7.31 85.20
N GLU A 662 -53.16 6.06 85.60
CA GLU A 662 -52.14 5.00 85.71
C GLU A 662 -51.57 4.55 84.35
N LEU A 663 -52.30 4.75 83.26
CA LEU A 663 -51.90 4.38 81.91
C LEU A 663 -51.17 5.52 81.17
N GLN A 664 -51.28 6.77 81.65
CA GLN A 664 -50.62 7.93 81.03
C GLN A 664 -49.08 7.90 81.08
N LYS A 665 -48.49 6.97 81.84
CA LYS A 665 -47.04 6.71 81.85
C LYS A 665 -46.52 6.10 80.54
N PHE A 666 -47.41 5.53 79.72
CA PHE A 666 -47.07 4.97 78.42
C PHE A 666 -47.28 6.01 77.31
N ASP A 667 -46.53 5.90 76.23
CA ASP A 667 -46.62 6.87 75.13
C ASP A 667 -47.93 6.75 74.35
N TYR A 668 -48.37 5.52 74.05
CA TYR A 668 -49.56 5.22 73.25
C TYR A 668 -50.44 4.16 73.96
N PRO A 669 -51.05 4.49 75.12
CA PRO A 669 -51.87 3.55 75.88
C PRO A 669 -53.28 3.43 75.28
N ILE A 670 -53.75 2.20 75.02
CA ILE A 670 -55.12 1.93 74.56
C ILE A 670 -55.75 0.80 75.38
N LYS A 671 -57.09 0.81 75.47
CA LYS A 671 -57.90 -0.37 75.86
C LYS A 671 -58.36 -1.06 74.58
N SER A 672 -58.32 -2.40 74.54
CA SER A 672 -58.75 -3.18 73.38
C SER A 672 -60.26 -3.05 73.13
N GLY A 673 -60.72 -3.20 71.89
CA GLY A 673 -62.14 -3.08 71.52
C GLY A 673 -62.55 -1.70 70.99
N TYR A 674 -61.70 -0.68 71.17
CA TYR A 674 -61.87 0.62 70.52
C TYR A 674 -61.12 0.70 69.18
N TYR A 675 -61.43 1.72 68.39
CA TYR A 675 -60.73 1.93 67.12
C TYR A 675 -59.32 2.48 67.32
N PHE A 676 -58.42 1.99 66.47
CA PHE A 676 -57.05 2.43 66.32
C PHE A 676 -56.74 2.43 64.83
N ASN A 677 -56.94 3.56 64.19
CA ASN A 677 -56.88 3.70 62.74
C ASN A 677 -55.42 3.72 62.31
N PRO A 678 -54.96 2.86 61.38
CA PRO A 678 -53.65 3.02 60.76
C PRO A 678 -53.47 4.45 60.22
N ALA A 679 -52.30 5.05 60.40
CA ALA A 679 -52.05 6.44 60.02
C ALA A 679 -50.59 6.68 59.64
N GLY A 680 -50.34 7.75 58.88
CA GLY A 680 -49.01 8.17 58.44
C GLY A 680 -48.99 8.61 56.97
N THR A 681 -48.06 9.50 56.64
CA THR A 681 -47.80 9.93 55.26
C THR A 681 -46.31 9.96 55.01
N TYR A 682 -45.87 9.23 53.99
CA TYR A 682 -44.46 9.04 53.66
C TYR A 682 -44.26 9.34 52.19
N THR A 683 -43.13 9.95 51.84
CA THR A 683 -42.82 10.32 50.46
C THR A 683 -41.47 9.77 50.03
N VAL A 684 -41.34 9.53 48.73
CA VAL A 684 -40.06 9.22 48.11
C VAL A 684 -39.92 9.99 46.81
N ARG A 685 -38.77 10.64 46.66
CA ARG A 685 -38.33 11.26 45.42
C ARG A 685 -37.35 10.32 44.73
N VAL A 686 -37.66 9.93 43.50
CA VAL A 686 -36.74 9.21 42.62
C VAL A 686 -36.36 10.14 41.48
N GLN A 687 -35.07 10.42 41.34
CA GLN A 687 -34.52 11.17 40.21
C GLN A 687 -33.50 10.30 39.48
N THR A 688 -33.57 10.24 38.15
CA THR A 688 -32.57 9.55 37.32
C THR A 688 -31.98 10.51 36.30
N VAL A 689 -30.72 10.27 35.94
CA VAL A 689 -30.02 10.91 34.81
C VAL A 689 -29.47 9.82 33.93
N THR A 690 -30.01 9.69 32.72
CA THR A 690 -29.65 8.67 31.73
C THR A 690 -29.35 9.30 30.37
N PHE A 691 -28.85 8.49 29.44
CA PHE A 691 -28.49 8.93 28.09
C PHE A 691 -29.09 7.99 27.06
N LYS A 692 -29.69 8.51 25.99
CA LYS A 692 -30.21 7.69 24.88
C LYS A 692 -30.46 8.52 23.61
N PRO A 693 -30.65 7.90 22.43
CA PRO A 693 -30.75 8.62 21.15
C PRO A 693 -32.12 9.27 20.90
N THR A 694 -33.09 9.13 21.80
CA THR A 694 -34.44 9.72 21.67
C THR A 694 -34.83 10.52 22.93
N PRO A 695 -35.67 11.57 22.81
CA PRO A 695 -36.08 12.39 23.95
C PRO A 695 -37.24 11.78 24.78
N ALA A 696 -37.64 10.55 24.48
CA ALA A 696 -38.77 9.88 25.13
C ALA A 696 -38.47 9.56 26.62
N ASP A 697 -39.50 9.28 27.42
CA ASP A 697 -39.36 8.80 28.80
C ASP A 697 -38.51 7.53 28.86
N THR A 698 -37.75 7.31 29.93
CA THR A 698 -36.91 6.11 30.08
C THR A 698 -37.63 5.00 30.82
N GLN A 699 -37.44 3.77 30.33
CA GLN A 699 -37.94 2.58 31.01
C GLN A 699 -37.16 2.34 32.30
N ASP A 700 -35.86 2.66 32.30
CA ASP A 700 -34.94 2.65 33.44
C ASP A 700 -35.53 3.41 34.64
N HIS A 701 -36.02 4.64 34.41
CA HIS A 701 -36.65 5.45 35.46
C HIS A 701 -37.94 4.84 35.98
N LYS A 702 -38.79 4.35 35.06
CA LYS A 702 -40.08 3.75 35.41
C LYS A 702 -39.89 2.50 36.26
N ASP A 703 -39.00 1.59 35.85
CA ASP A 703 -38.76 0.33 36.55
C ASP A 703 -38.14 0.58 37.93
N LEU A 704 -37.22 1.56 38.05
CA LEU A 704 -36.68 1.94 39.36
C LEU A 704 -37.75 2.53 40.29
N VAL A 705 -38.64 3.40 39.77
CA VAL A 705 -39.77 3.94 40.55
C VAL A 705 -40.68 2.80 41.02
N ASP A 706 -41.04 1.87 40.14
CA ASP A 706 -41.91 0.74 40.48
C ASP A 706 -41.25 -0.17 41.53
N ALA A 707 -39.94 -0.40 41.43
CA ALA A 707 -39.17 -1.16 42.41
C ALA A 707 -39.16 -0.48 43.80
N VAL A 708 -38.96 0.84 43.83
CA VAL A 708 -39.03 1.66 45.05
C VAL A 708 -40.44 1.67 45.66
N ILE A 709 -41.48 1.76 44.83
CA ILE A 709 -42.88 1.63 45.29
C ILE A 709 -43.12 0.27 45.94
N ASN A 710 -42.60 -0.79 45.32
CA ASN A 710 -42.76 -2.15 45.79
C ASN A 710 -41.97 -2.46 47.07
N SER A 711 -40.98 -1.65 47.46
CA SER A 711 -40.21 -1.87 48.69
C SER A 711 -40.91 -1.39 49.97
N PHE A 712 -41.93 -0.53 49.87
CA PHE A 712 -42.60 0.07 51.03
C PHE A 712 -43.41 -0.94 51.86
N ARG A 713 -43.23 -0.95 53.18
CA ARG A 713 -43.92 -1.85 54.11
C ARG A 713 -44.51 -1.03 55.27
N TYR A 714 -45.83 -1.06 55.44
CA TYR A 714 -46.49 -0.65 56.67
C TYR A 714 -46.91 -1.90 57.43
N GLU A 715 -46.33 -2.13 58.60
CA GLU A 715 -46.46 -3.38 59.35
C GLU A 715 -46.91 -3.12 60.77
N THR A 716 -47.88 -3.91 61.23
CA THR A 716 -48.29 -3.91 62.62
C THR A 716 -48.73 -5.30 63.04
N ASP A 717 -48.52 -5.60 64.32
CA ASP A 717 -49.03 -6.80 64.97
C ASP A 717 -50.23 -6.54 65.88
N LEU A 718 -50.83 -5.36 65.79
CA LEU A 718 -52.14 -5.07 66.36
C LEU A 718 -53.22 -6.00 65.77
N MET A 719 -54.15 -6.38 66.64
CA MET A 719 -55.26 -7.28 66.32
C MET A 719 -56.54 -6.47 66.13
N TYR A 720 -57.21 -6.69 65.02
CA TYR A 720 -58.45 -6.01 64.65
C TYR A 720 -59.62 -7.00 64.62
N ILE A 721 -60.84 -6.46 64.63
CA ILE A 721 -62.07 -7.21 64.38
C ILE A 721 -62.66 -6.79 63.04
N ASN A 722 -63.02 -7.76 62.20
CA ASN A 722 -63.69 -7.50 60.92
C ASN A 722 -65.22 -7.61 61.04
N GLY A 723 -65.93 -7.29 59.96
CA GLY A 723 -67.39 -7.31 59.87
C GLY A 723 -68.00 -8.71 60.07
N GLN A 724 -67.23 -9.77 59.88
CA GLN A 724 -67.61 -11.15 60.22
C GLN A 724 -67.37 -11.50 61.69
N ARG A 725 -66.95 -10.53 62.52
CA ARG A 725 -66.59 -10.69 63.93
C ARG A 725 -65.39 -11.61 64.18
N ALA A 726 -64.54 -11.81 63.17
CA ALA A 726 -63.31 -12.57 63.31
C ALA A 726 -62.15 -11.67 63.74
N ALA A 727 -61.24 -12.20 64.56
CA ALA A 727 -59.97 -11.54 64.86
C ALA A 727 -59.04 -11.65 63.63
N VAL A 728 -58.50 -10.51 63.21
CA VAL A 728 -57.66 -10.41 62.01
C VAL A 728 -56.46 -9.49 62.24
N ASN A 729 -55.40 -9.63 61.44
CA ASN A 729 -54.35 -8.60 61.36
C ASN A 729 -54.80 -7.42 60.46
N VAL A 730 -53.95 -6.40 60.31
CA VAL A 730 -54.25 -5.22 59.46
C VAL A 730 -54.55 -5.58 57.99
N ARG A 731 -54.14 -6.76 57.53
CA ARG A 731 -54.38 -7.30 56.18
C ARG A 731 -55.68 -8.11 56.06
N ASN A 732 -56.53 -8.09 57.09
CA ASN A 732 -57.75 -8.88 57.20
C ASN A 732 -57.50 -10.41 57.19
N GLU A 733 -56.28 -10.85 57.52
CA GLU A 733 -55.96 -12.27 57.62
C GLU A 733 -56.41 -12.80 58.99
N PRO A 734 -57.16 -13.92 59.06
CA PRO A 734 -57.60 -14.49 60.32
C PRO A 734 -56.46 -14.83 61.28
N LEU A 735 -56.66 -14.51 62.56
CA LEU A 735 -55.78 -14.88 63.65
C LEU A 735 -56.36 -16.09 64.40
N PRO A 736 -55.62 -17.19 64.55
CA PRO A 736 -56.10 -18.35 65.28
C PRO A 736 -56.23 -18.06 66.78
N ALA A 737 -57.19 -18.68 67.43
CA ALA A 737 -57.38 -18.56 68.88
C ALA A 737 -56.20 -19.20 69.64
N ARG A 738 -55.78 -18.57 70.75
CA ARG A 738 -54.71 -19.06 71.62
C ARG A 738 -55.00 -18.66 73.08
N GLY A 739 -55.39 -19.64 73.89
CA GLY A 739 -55.79 -19.41 75.28
C GLY A 739 -57.02 -18.52 75.37
N SER A 740 -56.99 -17.47 76.21
CA SER A 740 -58.05 -16.47 76.33
C SER A 740 -58.01 -15.36 75.27
N GLY A 741 -57.08 -15.43 74.30
CA GLY A 741 -56.91 -14.43 73.24
C GLY A 741 -56.62 -15.07 71.88
N PHE A 742 -55.84 -14.38 71.05
CA PHE A 742 -55.49 -14.81 69.70
C PHE A 742 -53.96 -14.87 69.52
N GLU A 743 -53.49 -15.61 68.52
CA GLU A 743 -52.09 -15.62 68.14
C GLU A 743 -51.67 -14.28 67.55
N ARG A 744 -50.56 -13.73 68.04
CA ARG A 744 -49.96 -12.50 67.54
C ARG A 744 -49.23 -12.77 66.23
N LYS A 745 -49.80 -12.31 65.13
CA LYS A 745 -49.21 -12.40 63.78
C LYS A 745 -49.25 -11.02 63.11
N PRO A 746 -48.11 -10.47 62.67
CA PRO A 746 -48.09 -9.19 61.97
C PRO A 746 -48.83 -9.27 60.63
N GLY A 747 -49.43 -8.16 60.24
CA GLY A 747 -49.91 -7.92 58.88
C GLY A 747 -49.12 -6.78 58.23
N VAL A 748 -48.91 -6.88 56.92
CA VAL A 748 -48.10 -5.90 56.15
C VAL A 748 -48.91 -5.36 54.98
N LEU A 749 -49.18 -4.06 54.97
CA LEU A 749 -49.71 -3.35 53.80
C LEU A 749 -48.55 -3.01 52.86
N THR A 750 -48.76 -3.26 51.56
CA THR A 750 -47.80 -2.93 50.50
C THR A 750 -48.50 -2.31 49.30
N ALA A 751 -47.76 -1.72 48.37
CA ALA A 751 -48.34 -1.16 47.16
C ALA A 751 -49.08 -2.18 46.28
N LYS A 752 -48.80 -3.49 46.40
CA LYS A 752 -49.58 -4.55 45.73
C LYS A 752 -50.79 -4.99 46.58
N ASN A 753 -50.64 -4.89 47.90
CA ASN A 753 -51.56 -5.38 48.91
C ASN A 753 -52.09 -4.21 49.77
N ARG A 754 -52.90 -3.35 49.15
CA ARG A 754 -53.36 -2.06 49.70
C ARG A 754 -54.57 -2.15 50.62
N LYS A 755 -55.37 -3.22 50.46
CA LYS A 755 -56.59 -3.44 51.24
C LYS A 755 -56.26 -4.05 52.60
N GLY A 756 -57.00 -3.66 53.63
CA GLY A 756 -56.87 -4.16 54.98
C GLY A 756 -58.19 -4.71 55.53
N VAL A 757 -58.40 -4.52 56.83
CA VAL A 757 -59.63 -4.91 57.55
C VAL A 757 -60.87 -4.44 56.78
N ASP A 758 -61.87 -5.33 56.65
CA ASP A 758 -63.12 -5.09 55.90
C ASP A 758 -62.91 -4.71 54.42
N ASP A 759 -61.81 -5.16 53.83
CA ASP A 759 -61.41 -4.86 52.45
C ASP A 759 -61.26 -3.36 52.14
N LEU A 760 -61.12 -2.53 53.19
CA LEU A 760 -60.91 -1.09 53.10
C LEU A 760 -59.54 -0.79 52.48
N GLU A 761 -59.44 0.21 51.60
CA GLU A 761 -58.15 0.66 51.04
C GLU A 761 -57.36 1.45 52.10
N LEU A 762 -56.57 0.74 52.92
CA LEU A 762 -55.80 1.33 54.01
C LEU A 762 -54.43 1.88 53.58
N LEU A 763 -54.01 1.65 52.34
CA LEU A 763 -52.81 2.27 51.76
C LEU A 763 -53.13 2.83 50.37
N THR A 764 -53.05 4.15 50.24
CA THR A 764 -53.15 4.84 48.95
C THR A 764 -51.76 5.25 48.48
N VAL A 765 -51.40 4.92 47.23
CA VAL A 765 -50.14 5.35 46.60
C VAL A 765 -50.44 6.39 45.53
N PHE A 766 -49.87 7.58 45.65
CA PHE A 766 -49.93 8.65 44.66
C PHE A 766 -48.60 8.77 43.92
N ASP A 767 -48.61 8.48 42.64
CA ASP A 767 -47.48 8.60 41.72
C ASP A 767 -47.94 9.28 40.42
N ARG A 768 -47.09 9.27 39.40
CA ARG A 768 -47.41 9.87 38.09
C ARG A 768 -48.65 9.27 37.41
N SER A 769 -49.02 8.02 37.73
CA SER A 769 -50.18 7.36 37.13
C SER A 769 -51.51 7.91 37.66
N ARG A 770 -51.50 8.37 38.92
CA ARG A 770 -52.68 8.99 39.56
C ARG A 770 -52.65 10.51 39.48
N ASP A 771 -51.47 11.12 39.44
CA ASP A 771 -51.30 12.57 39.39
C ASP A 771 -50.11 12.93 38.48
N PRO A 772 -50.37 13.35 37.24
CA PRO A 772 -49.31 13.68 36.28
C PRO A 772 -48.36 14.79 36.73
N SER A 773 -48.77 15.66 37.66
CA SER A 773 -47.92 16.74 38.19
C SER A 773 -46.73 16.24 39.01
N ARG A 774 -46.77 14.97 39.45
CA ARG A 774 -45.72 14.29 40.22
C ARG A 774 -44.53 13.83 39.38
N TYR A 775 -44.57 14.04 38.08
CA TYR A 775 -43.49 13.68 37.16
C TYR A 775 -42.98 14.92 36.41
N THR A 776 -41.66 15.08 36.39
CA THR A 776 -40.99 16.09 35.58
C THR A 776 -39.87 15.47 34.76
N LYS A 777 -39.65 16.01 33.56
CA LYS A 777 -38.59 15.59 32.64
C LYS A 777 -37.86 16.78 32.07
N LYS A 778 -36.53 16.74 32.11
CA LYS A 778 -35.63 17.66 31.41
C LYS A 778 -34.84 16.89 30.36
N VAL A 779 -34.81 17.40 29.14
CA VAL A 779 -34.09 16.80 28.00
C VAL A 779 -33.07 17.81 27.50
N ASP A 780 -31.79 17.45 27.57
CA ASP A 780 -30.69 18.24 27.03
C ASP A 780 -30.02 17.46 25.87
N GLU A 781 -30.01 18.01 24.66
CA GLU A 781 -29.32 17.39 23.53
C GLU A 781 -27.79 17.53 23.67
N ILE A 782 -27.09 16.41 23.55
CA ILE A 782 -25.63 16.38 23.54
C ILE A 782 -25.18 16.69 22.12
N ARG A 783 -24.92 17.97 21.87
CA ARG A 783 -24.57 18.49 20.55
C ARG A 783 -23.26 17.88 20.04
N HIS A 784 -23.22 17.64 18.74
CA HIS A 784 -22.02 17.30 17.99
C HIS A 784 -21.93 18.21 16.74
N SER A 785 -20.78 18.17 16.09
CA SER A 785 -20.58 18.78 14.78
C SER A 785 -19.79 17.83 13.89
N GLN A 786 -20.26 17.66 12.66
CA GLN A 786 -19.50 17.01 11.59
C GLN A 786 -18.47 17.96 10.94
N VAL A 787 -18.55 19.27 11.17
CA VAL A 787 -17.67 20.28 10.53
C VAL A 787 -16.24 20.18 11.04
N ARG A 788 -15.27 20.05 10.12
CA ARG A 788 -13.84 19.81 10.39
C ARG A 788 -13.23 20.73 11.46
N ASP A 789 -13.49 22.03 11.36
CA ASP A 789 -12.83 23.06 12.16
C ASP A 789 -13.72 23.58 13.31
N ASN A 790 -14.87 22.95 13.54
CA ASN A 790 -15.77 23.36 14.61
C ASN A 790 -15.51 22.56 15.89
N ASN A 791 -15.34 23.27 17.01
CA ASN A 791 -15.16 22.67 18.33
C ASN A 791 -16.46 22.63 19.18
N ASP A 792 -17.63 22.82 18.56
CA ASP A 792 -18.93 22.78 19.22
C ASP A 792 -19.37 21.38 19.66
N THR A 793 -18.57 20.34 19.37
CA THR A 793 -18.85 18.98 19.80
C THR A 793 -18.71 18.85 21.31
N HIS A 794 -19.77 18.41 21.98
CA HIS A 794 -19.78 18.25 23.42
C HIS A 794 -18.75 17.21 23.86
N LYS A 795 -18.01 17.49 24.95
CA LYS A 795 -16.93 16.64 25.50
C LYS A 795 -17.27 15.15 25.66
N TYR A 796 -18.54 14.82 25.88
CA TYR A 796 -18.99 13.42 26.02
C TYR A 796 -18.82 12.62 24.72
N TRP A 797 -18.94 13.25 23.56
CA TRP A 797 -18.61 12.62 22.29
C TRP A 797 -17.09 12.45 22.16
N ASN A 798 -16.31 13.47 22.50
CA ASN A 798 -14.84 13.41 22.46
C ASN A 798 -14.27 12.29 23.33
N MET A 799 -14.89 11.98 24.47
CA MET A 799 -14.48 10.87 25.35
C MET A 799 -14.57 9.48 24.69
N VAL A 800 -15.38 9.33 23.62
CA VAL A 800 -15.68 8.05 22.96
C VAL A 800 -15.35 8.04 21.46
N MET A 801 -14.65 9.06 20.97
CA MET A 801 -14.16 9.18 19.60
C MET A 801 -12.64 9.26 19.56
N GLU A 802 -12.03 8.96 18.44
CA GLU A 802 -10.57 9.02 18.29
C GLU A 802 -10.06 10.40 17.86
N GLY A 803 -8.87 10.76 18.31
CA GLY A 803 -8.21 12.03 17.97
C GLY A 803 -8.41 13.14 19.01
N TYR A 804 -8.94 12.81 20.19
CA TYR A 804 -9.21 13.76 21.27
C TYR A 804 -8.37 13.47 22.51
N GLY A 805 -8.16 14.50 23.33
CA GLY A 805 -7.50 14.34 24.63
C GLY A 805 -8.39 13.60 25.63
N GLU A 806 -9.70 13.81 25.56
CA GLU A 806 -10.70 13.21 26.44
C GLU A 806 -10.81 11.70 26.28
N SER A 807 -10.51 11.17 25.10
CA SER A 807 -10.40 9.74 24.80
C SER A 807 -9.00 9.18 25.01
N SER A 808 -8.03 10.00 25.44
CA SER A 808 -6.60 9.66 25.52
C SER A 808 -6.02 9.19 24.17
N THR A 809 -6.48 9.79 23.06
CA THR A 809 -6.02 9.45 21.69
C THR A 809 -5.66 10.68 20.87
N SER A 810 -5.20 11.75 21.51
CA SER A 810 -4.72 12.97 20.85
C SER A 810 -3.55 12.69 19.88
N GLU A 811 -2.75 11.66 20.17
CA GLU A 811 -1.67 11.19 19.30
C GLU A 811 -2.14 10.79 17.89
N SER A 812 -3.38 10.30 17.75
CA SER A 812 -3.94 9.97 16.44
C SER A 812 -4.07 11.22 15.57
N SER A 813 -4.45 12.35 16.17
CA SER A 813 -4.56 13.63 15.46
C SER A 813 -3.19 14.26 15.19
N SER A 814 -2.24 14.17 16.14
CA SER A 814 -0.94 14.84 15.99
C SER A 814 0.06 14.08 15.12
N HIS A 815 0.06 12.75 15.16
CA HIS A 815 1.01 11.93 14.39
C HIS A 815 0.44 11.46 13.05
N TYR A 816 -0.88 11.21 12.99
CA TYR A 816 -1.52 10.61 11.82
C TYR A 816 -2.60 11.49 11.18
N GLN A 817 -2.74 12.75 11.62
CA GLN A 817 -3.77 13.68 11.11
C GLN A 817 -5.18 13.06 11.16
N TYR A 818 -5.41 12.13 12.08
CA TYR A 818 -6.66 11.36 12.18
C TYR A 818 -7.47 11.84 13.38
N ARG A 819 -8.63 12.42 13.08
CA ARG A 819 -9.61 12.86 14.07
C ARG A 819 -11.01 12.52 13.60
N GLU A 820 -11.79 11.92 14.49
CA GLU A 820 -13.16 11.50 14.21
C GLU A 820 -14.15 12.62 14.53
N CYS A 821 -15.22 12.71 13.75
CA CYS A 821 -16.39 13.52 14.03
C CYS A 821 -17.62 12.61 14.01
N VAL A 822 -18.64 12.94 14.81
CA VAL A 822 -19.91 12.22 14.74
C VAL A 822 -20.53 12.47 13.36
N LYS A 823 -21.01 11.42 12.72
CA LYS A 823 -21.73 11.55 11.44
C LYS A 823 -23.11 12.16 11.67
N ASP A 824 -23.48 13.14 10.86
CA ASP A 824 -24.77 13.82 10.89
C ASP A 824 -25.93 12.83 10.74
N GLY A 825 -27.09 13.22 11.28
CA GLY A 825 -28.30 12.37 11.32
C GLY A 825 -28.42 11.49 12.57
N GLN A 826 -27.45 11.55 13.48
CA GLN A 826 -27.46 10.83 14.75
C GLN A 826 -27.62 11.81 15.91
N ARG A 827 -28.29 11.39 17.00
CA ARG A 827 -28.54 12.25 18.17
C ARG A 827 -28.31 11.48 19.46
N MET A 828 -28.02 12.22 20.52
CA MET A 828 -27.92 11.72 21.88
C MET A 828 -28.47 12.76 22.84
N TYR A 829 -29.27 12.31 23.81
CA TYR A 829 -29.91 13.18 24.79
C TYR A 829 -29.49 12.76 26.19
N LYS A 830 -29.20 13.74 27.04
CA LYS A 830 -29.18 13.58 28.49
C LYS A 830 -30.60 13.79 28.99
N ILE A 831 -31.15 12.79 29.67
CA ILE A 831 -32.53 12.81 30.16
C ILE A 831 -32.48 12.79 31.68
N THR A 832 -33.10 13.80 32.30
CA THR A 832 -33.29 13.85 33.75
C THR A 832 -34.77 13.70 34.03
N GLU A 833 -35.16 12.62 34.71
CA GLU A 833 -36.54 12.34 35.10
C GLU A 833 -36.66 12.37 36.62
N THR A 834 -37.76 12.92 37.14
CA THR A 834 -38.03 12.96 38.57
C THR A 834 -39.47 12.57 38.83
N THR A 835 -39.70 11.60 39.70
CA THR A 835 -41.03 11.18 40.16
C THR A 835 -41.10 11.31 41.68
N ASP A 836 -42.11 12.04 42.16
CA ASP A 836 -42.44 12.15 43.58
C ASP A 836 -43.61 11.22 43.93
N VAL A 837 -43.39 10.23 44.79
CA VAL A 837 -44.41 9.27 45.23
C VAL A 837 -44.80 9.55 46.67
N ALA A 838 -46.10 9.50 46.98
CA ALA A 838 -46.62 9.56 48.35
C ALA A 838 -47.39 8.29 48.73
N PHE A 839 -47.13 7.78 49.92
CA PHE A 839 -47.83 6.68 50.57
C PHE A 839 -48.66 7.25 51.71
N VAL A 840 -49.99 7.23 51.55
CA VAL A 840 -50.94 7.72 52.53
C VAL A 840 -51.64 6.54 53.18
N ILE A 841 -51.42 6.36 54.47
CA ILE A 841 -52.06 5.31 55.26
C ILE A 841 -53.45 5.80 55.69
N ASN A 842 -54.47 5.01 55.37
CA ASN A 842 -55.88 5.25 55.67
C ASN A 842 -56.35 6.67 55.31
N ARG A 843 -56.22 7.03 54.02
CA ARG A 843 -56.52 8.38 53.51
C ARG A 843 -57.90 8.88 53.90
N ASP A 844 -58.89 8.00 53.84
CA ASP A 844 -60.31 8.34 54.04
C ASP A 844 -60.73 8.22 55.53
N ASP A 845 -59.74 7.99 56.42
CA ASP A 845 -59.88 7.94 57.87
C ASP A 845 -60.94 6.95 58.38
N HIS A 846 -60.96 5.76 57.78
CA HIS A 846 -61.88 4.72 58.20
C HIS A 846 -61.55 4.24 59.61
N ASN A 847 -62.60 4.08 60.43
CA ASN A 847 -62.46 3.51 61.76
C ASN A 847 -62.17 2.01 61.68
N VAL A 848 -61.02 1.59 62.22
CA VAL A 848 -60.62 0.18 62.30
C VAL A 848 -60.56 -0.24 63.77
N TYR A 849 -61.43 -1.16 64.17
CA TYR A 849 -61.59 -1.55 65.57
C TYR A 849 -60.60 -2.64 65.98
N THR A 850 -59.93 -2.43 67.11
CA THR A 850 -59.12 -3.48 67.73
C THR A 850 -60.02 -4.58 68.30
N HIS A 851 -59.55 -5.82 68.33
CA HIS A 851 -60.36 -6.92 68.88
C HIS A 851 -60.43 -6.83 70.42
N ALA A 852 -61.62 -6.94 71.02
CA ALA A 852 -61.80 -6.77 72.48
C ALA A 852 -60.97 -7.76 73.33
N ASN A 853 -60.82 -9.01 72.89
CA ASN A 853 -59.98 -10.02 73.56
C ASN A 853 -58.49 -9.95 73.18
N MET A 854 -58.00 -8.84 72.64
CA MET A 854 -56.57 -8.62 72.42
C MET A 854 -55.85 -8.63 73.78
N SER A 855 -54.77 -9.39 73.90
CA SER A 855 -54.05 -9.54 75.16
C SER A 855 -53.33 -8.25 75.57
N ASN A 856 -53.21 -8.01 76.88
CA ASN A 856 -52.40 -6.91 77.38
C ASN A 856 -50.93 -7.08 76.96
N GLY A 857 -50.28 -5.99 76.59
CA GLY A 857 -48.88 -6.02 76.18
C GLY A 857 -48.47 -4.88 75.27
N ASN A 858 -47.22 -4.92 74.81
CA ASN A 858 -46.68 -3.94 73.86
C ASN A 858 -46.78 -4.47 72.44
N TYR A 859 -47.45 -3.71 71.58
CA TYR A 859 -47.62 -3.91 70.15
C TYR A 859 -46.78 -2.87 69.39
N TYR A 860 -46.43 -3.16 68.15
CA TYR A 860 -45.74 -2.18 67.31
C TYR A 860 -46.55 -1.84 66.07
N VAL A 861 -46.31 -0.62 65.61
CA VAL A 861 -46.68 -0.16 64.28
C VAL A 861 -45.41 0.43 63.70
N ARG A 862 -44.96 -0.08 62.56
CA ARG A 862 -43.71 0.34 61.94
C ARG A 862 -43.84 0.48 60.43
N VAL A 863 -43.10 1.43 59.91
CA VAL A 863 -42.87 1.62 58.48
C VAL A 863 -41.42 1.36 58.19
N TRP A 864 -41.16 0.47 57.25
CA TRP A 864 -39.82 0.05 56.86
C TRP A 864 -39.79 -0.22 55.36
N LEU A 865 -38.59 -0.34 54.80
CA LEU A 865 -38.41 -0.62 53.38
C LEU A 865 -37.64 -1.93 53.22
N GLU A 866 -38.12 -2.80 52.34
CA GLU A 866 -37.42 -4.00 51.94
C GLU A 866 -36.21 -3.66 51.04
N ASP A 867 -35.22 -4.55 50.98
CA ASP A 867 -34.12 -4.42 50.02
C ASP A 867 -34.67 -4.51 48.59
N ILE A 868 -34.15 -3.69 47.67
CA ILE A 868 -34.49 -3.75 46.25
C ILE A 868 -33.36 -4.47 45.53
N ASP A 869 -33.64 -5.64 44.96
CA ASP A 869 -32.70 -6.38 44.14
C ASP A 869 -32.71 -5.85 42.70
N LEU A 870 -31.64 -5.15 42.31
CA LEU A 870 -31.46 -4.65 40.94
C LEU A 870 -30.89 -5.71 40.02
N SER A 871 -30.38 -6.84 40.53
CA SER A 871 -29.65 -7.83 39.74
C SER A 871 -30.53 -8.49 38.67
N ASN A 872 -31.84 -8.56 38.92
CA ASN A 872 -32.84 -9.12 38.01
C ASN A 872 -33.40 -8.09 37.01
N GLU A 873 -32.98 -6.82 37.13
CA GLU A 873 -33.41 -5.75 36.24
C GLU A 873 -32.69 -5.84 34.89
N ARG A 874 -33.32 -5.27 33.86
CA ARG A 874 -32.82 -5.35 32.47
C ARG A 874 -31.82 -4.26 32.12
N HIS A 875 -31.68 -3.27 32.99
CA HIS A 875 -30.93 -2.04 32.74
C HIS A 875 -29.51 -2.11 33.30
N ALA A 876 -28.64 -1.21 32.87
CA ALA A 876 -27.22 -1.23 33.15
C ALA A 876 -26.92 -1.13 34.66
N TYR A 877 -27.79 -0.47 35.44
CA TYR A 877 -27.69 -0.41 36.90
C TYR A 877 -27.87 -1.75 37.62
N ARG A 878 -28.24 -2.84 36.91
CA ARG A 878 -28.31 -4.19 37.49
C ARG A 878 -27.00 -4.65 38.12
N LYS A 879 -25.87 -4.13 37.61
CA LYS A 879 -24.52 -4.43 38.12
C LYS A 879 -24.30 -3.91 39.54
N LEU A 880 -25.15 -3.01 40.04
CA LEU A 880 -25.03 -2.43 41.37
C LEU A 880 -25.51 -3.37 42.49
N GLY A 881 -26.14 -4.50 42.15
CA GLY A 881 -26.59 -5.50 43.12
C GLY A 881 -27.90 -5.10 43.80
N SER A 882 -27.86 -4.71 45.08
CA SER A 882 -29.08 -4.38 45.85
C SER A 882 -29.04 -3.01 46.50
N ILE A 883 -30.14 -2.27 46.41
CA ILE A 883 -30.38 -1.08 47.24
C ILE A 883 -30.86 -1.58 48.61
N LYS A 884 -30.10 -1.29 49.66
CA LYS A 884 -30.48 -1.68 51.03
C LYS A 884 -31.67 -0.87 51.49
N GLY A 885 -32.74 -1.55 51.91
CA GLY A 885 -33.92 -0.92 52.48
C GLY A 885 -33.65 -0.34 53.88
N LEU A 886 -34.60 0.43 54.40
CA LEU A 886 -34.56 1.01 55.74
C LEU A 886 -35.18 0.03 56.74
N THR A 887 -34.49 -0.24 57.85
CA THR A 887 -35.06 -1.06 58.94
C THR A 887 -36.15 -0.33 59.72
N LYS A 888 -36.10 1.01 59.72
CA LYS A 888 -37.08 1.88 60.38
C LYS A 888 -37.13 3.23 59.66
N LEU A 889 -38.24 3.50 58.99
CA LEU A 889 -38.60 4.83 58.48
C LEU A 889 -39.43 5.59 59.52
N ASP A 890 -40.34 4.89 60.20
CA ASP A 890 -41.17 5.39 61.31
C ASP A 890 -41.62 4.20 62.18
N GLU A 891 -41.79 4.39 63.48
CA GLU A 891 -42.24 3.32 64.39
C GLU A 891 -42.77 3.88 65.71
N ILE A 892 -43.91 3.36 66.14
CA ILE A 892 -44.48 3.60 67.47
C ILE A 892 -44.71 2.27 68.20
N ARG A 893 -44.73 2.34 69.53
CA ARG A 893 -45.08 1.20 70.40
C ARG A 893 -46.39 1.49 71.12
N VAL A 894 -47.39 0.66 70.87
CA VAL A 894 -48.74 0.78 71.42
C VAL A 894 -48.85 -0.15 72.63
N THR A 895 -49.24 0.39 73.78
CA THR A 895 -49.42 -0.41 75.01
C THR A 895 -50.90 -0.67 75.21
N VAL A 896 -51.28 -1.95 75.17
CA VAL A 896 -52.65 -2.42 75.42
C VAL A 896 -52.76 -2.82 76.88
N GLN A 897 -53.66 -2.18 77.64
CA GLN A 897 -53.93 -2.56 79.02
C GLN A 897 -55.41 -2.38 79.35
N GLY A 898 -56.11 -3.51 79.49
CA GLY A 898 -57.56 -3.54 79.66
C GLY A 898 -58.31 -3.57 78.33
N SER A 899 -59.63 -3.67 78.42
CA SER A 899 -60.54 -3.76 77.29
C SER A 899 -61.73 -2.81 77.45
N MET A 900 -62.49 -2.61 76.39
CA MET A 900 -63.74 -1.84 76.43
C MET A 900 -64.75 -2.41 77.43
N TYR A 901 -64.64 -3.71 77.80
CA TYR A 901 -65.49 -4.29 78.84
C TYR A 901 -65.18 -3.74 80.23
N ASP A 902 -63.95 -3.29 80.48
CA ASP A 902 -63.56 -2.68 81.76
C ASP A 902 -64.17 -1.28 81.92
N ASP A 903 -64.46 -0.60 80.81
CA ASP A 903 -65.16 0.70 80.78
C ASP A 903 -66.69 0.56 80.81
N LEU A 904 -67.22 -0.61 80.46
CA LEU A 904 -68.66 -0.91 80.50
C LEU A 904 -69.12 -1.44 81.86
N ASN A 905 -68.18 -1.96 82.66
CA ASN A 905 -68.42 -2.54 83.99
C ASN A 905 -68.04 -1.58 85.14
N ASN A 906 -67.53 -0.39 84.82
CA ASN A 906 -67.34 0.77 85.71
C ASN A 906 -68.34 1.87 85.35
#